data_AF-A0AAJ4F456-F1
#
_entry.id   AF-A0AAJ4F456-F1
#
_cell.length_a   1.000
_cell.length_b   1.000
_cell.length_c   1.000
_cell.angle_alpha   90.00
_cell.angle_beta   90.00
_cell.angle_gamma   90.00
#
_symmetry.space_group_name_H-M   'P 1'
#
loop_
_entity.id
_entity.type
_entity.pdbx_description
1 polymer ?
#
loop_
_entity_poly.entity_id
_entity_poly.type
_entity_poly.pdbx_seq_one_letter_code
_entity_poly.pdbx_strand_id
1 'polypeptide(L)'
;MEFFYHIKATQKSGKPDGVIWFSANTASRAALQLDVALEDVGIETGRGKDYAKPVRTDMPVVDDLPEEGVIDYTWCKCYELADDQRTWNVIAGTAQQPHPDGKVVEGTDTTIVDSVDIETGESIVDADGTETVCDAVREFRERKLPVLTTVATLPFRQRLLAQFIADKHYLYHVDEEQKKAILELELDVDNSYVQNLILAAENVEGFKKAHEPDIWKVVSALKTIFPVDGKRTELSVVIQFFKAWFNTGHIDRGILTREWAAGNRINLVQRTDSGTNADGGYVTDRGTDTQHTLDTLDLEIACALLPMDFNHREIPGSIARRAKEIIANKEEPWKSWSKILRNQPGVLAVNRAAIFNLVRIAPEDIHLNPVAHLEFVNQTMTAEFNAATELLPLPAPAAEPEVPAAQPGGGGKTDRNPNYKPDFDGLDTEIALATLSADFNIYDIPSDVFRQAKAIVAANDSPFKEWSEALRATPGILDYSRAAIFALIRSAFKGIHFEPKHIRGHIHANLTETDHENPTAEVLAAARHTPEVSWEKEINEKIEAEKAELASQPQVANLGGGMFSIEGLMNEKQTENDDRSPVNEETTSDVQMEETNPAEGENSDAVSPDEGADAAAAQTDAVAGTICTGCGTEGGGGCPDCGAVAGDATYAVMEGGLKEELEALGADTSKSETMFTHLMVDLETMGKKPGAPIVSVGAVFFDPASGKTGAEYYQVISLESSMSFGARPDASTILWWLKQSPEARSAIVVDDTVGLVEALEHFLDFIAENAANGSKNVQLWGNGSSFDCSLLEAAFELADTPFPIPHWNYRDVRTVVELGKAVGLNSRYDIPFEGDQHNALADARHQVKYVSAIWQRLTAI
;
A
#
# COMPACT_ATOMS: atom_id res chain seq x y z
N MET A 1 -13.95 -31.27 31.76
CA MET A 1 -13.92 -32.63 32.35
C MET A 1 -15.19 -33.30 31.90
N GLU A 2 -15.10 -34.48 31.30
CA GLU A 2 -16.29 -35.23 30.94
C GLU A 2 -16.82 -36.08 32.11
N PHE A 3 -18.12 -36.34 32.07
CA PHE A 3 -18.87 -37.09 33.08
C PHE A 3 -19.85 -38.05 32.40
N PHE A 4 -19.48 -39.32 32.27
CA PHE A 4 -20.37 -40.39 31.79
C PHE A 4 -21.23 -40.94 32.92
N TYR A 5 -22.51 -41.17 32.66
CA TYR A 5 -23.47 -41.73 33.62
C TYR A 5 -24.26 -42.89 33.02
N HIS A 6 -24.33 -43.99 33.78
CA HIS A 6 -25.18 -45.13 33.50
C HIS A 6 -26.52 -45.00 34.25
N ILE A 7 -27.62 -44.94 33.52
CA ILE A 7 -29.00 -44.84 33.99
C ILE A 7 -29.65 -46.23 33.93
N LYS A 8 -29.41 -47.03 34.97
CA LYS A 8 -29.87 -48.42 35.03
C LYS A 8 -31.37 -48.54 35.32
N ALA A 9 -32.11 -49.23 34.45
CA ALA A 9 -33.50 -49.58 34.64
C ALA A 9 -33.67 -50.63 35.75
N THR A 10 -34.79 -50.57 36.46
CA THR A 10 -35.13 -51.59 37.48
C THR A 10 -35.74 -52.81 36.80
N GLN A 11 -35.42 -54.02 37.30
CA GLN A 11 -35.93 -55.31 36.80
C GLN A 11 -37.47 -55.42 36.74
N LYS A 12 -38.21 -54.50 37.37
CA LYS A 12 -39.69 -54.46 37.36
C LYS A 12 -40.27 -53.53 36.30
N SER A 13 -39.50 -52.58 35.76
CA SER A 13 -39.99 -51.60 34.79
C SER A 13 -40.05 -52.15 33.36
N GLY A 14 -39.19 -53.12 33.02
CA GLY A 14 -39.08 -53.66 31.67
C GLY A 14 -38.53 -52.68 30.62
N LYS A 15 -38.04 -51.51 31.06
CA LYS A 15 -37.41 -50.49 30.21
C LYS A 15 -35.93 -50.83 29.95
N PRO A 16 -35.34 -50.36 28.84
CA PRO A 16 -33.91 -50.51 28.58
C PRO A 16 -33.07 -49.66 29.54
N ASP A 17 -31.88 -50.15 29.87
CA ASP A 17 -30.80 -49.34 30.47
C ASP A 17 -30.39 -48.25 29.47
N GLY A 18 -29.99 -47.07 29.97
CA GLY A 18 -29.52 -45.97 29.13
C GLY A 18 -28.26 -45.31 29.66
N VAL A 19 -27.60 -44.51 28.83
CA VAL A 19 -26.41 -43.73 29.18
C VAL A 19 -26.55 -42.28 28.75
N ILE A 20 -25.79 -41.40 29.39
CA ILE A 20 -25.70 -39.97 29.05
C ILE A 20 -24.34 -39.44 29.51
N TRP A 21 -23.78 -38.45 28.82
CA TRP A 21 -22.55 -37.78 29.24
C TRP A 21 -22.60 -36.28 29.05
N PHE A 22 -21.74 -35.56 29.77
CA PHE A 22 -21.65 -34.10 29.75
C PHE A 22 -20.21 -33.60 29.92
N SER A 23 -19.89 -32.50 29.24
CA SER A 23 -18.68 -31.68 29.39
C SER A 23 -18.92 -30.59 30.44
N ALA A 24 -18.30 -30.70 31.62
CA ALA A 24 -18.47 -29.71 32.68
C ALA A 24 -17.16 -29.30 33.38
N ASN A 25 -17.18 -28.08 33.94
CA ASN A 25 -16.08 -27.55 34.75
C ASN A 25 -16.03 -28.14 36.18
N THR A 26 -17.15 -28.69 36.68
CA THR A 26 -17.22 -29.31 38.02
C THR A 26 -18.25 -30.45 38.03
N ALA A 27 -18.03 -31.43 38.93
CA ALA A 27 -18.96 -32.55 39.12
C ALA A 27 -20.37 -32.09 39.55
N SER A 28 -20.46 -31.00 40.34
CA SER A 28 -21.75 -30.43 40.76
C SER A 28 -22.54 -29.83 39.60
N ARG A 29 -21.85 -29.28 38.58
CA ARG A 29 -22.53 -28.76 37.37
C ARG A 29 -23.01 -29.89 36.47
N ALA A 30 -22.20 -30.94 36.28
CA ALA A 30 -22.62 -32.14 35.56
C ALA A 30 -23.80 -32.86 36.24
N ALA A 31 -23.83 -32.94 37.57
CA ALA A 31 -24.96 -33.51 38.31
C ALA A 31 -26.25 -32.70 38.12
N LEU A 32 -26.16 -31.37 38.05
CA LEU A 32 -27.32 -30.51 37.78
C LEU A 32 -27.80 -30.63 36.32
N GLN A 33 -26.90 -30.77 35.35
CA GLN A 33 -27.26 -31.05 33.95
C GLN A 33 -27.92 -32.42 33.79
N LEU A 34 -27.43 -33.44 34.52
CA LEU A 34 -28.03 -34.76 34.59
C LEU A 34 -29.46 -34.73 35.17
N ASP A 35 -29.68 -34.02 36.28
CA ASP A 35 -31.01 -33.90 36.88
C ASP A 35 -32.01 -33.22 35.92
N VAL A 36 -31.57 -32.19 35.16
CA VAL A 36 -32.39 -31.53 34.13
C VAL A 36 -32.72 -32.48 32.97
N ALA A 37 -31.72 -33.15 32.39
CA ALA A 37 -31.95 -34.07 31.27
C ALA A 37 -32.88 -35.25 31.63
N LEU A 38 -32.84 -35.70 32.89
CA LEU A 38 -33.78 -36.70 33.41
C LEU A 38 -35.19 -36.13 33.57
N GLU A 39 -35.35 -34.88 34.03
CA GLU A 39 -36.65 -34.22 34.18
C GLU A 39 -37.31 -33.96 32.81
N ASP A 40 -36.55 -33.47 31.82
CA ASP A 40 -37.03 -33.18 30.47
C ASP A 40 -37.56 -34.42 29.72
N VAL A 41 -36.93 -35.59 29.94
CA VAL A 41 -37.35 -36.89 29.37
C VAL A 41 -38.38 -37.61 30.29
N GLY A 42 -38.72 -37.02 31.45
CA GLY A 42 -39.71 -37.58 32.39
C GLY A 42 -39.23 -38.82 33.16
N ILE A 43 -37.92 -38.97 33.35
CA ILE A 43 -37.29 -40.11 34.02
C ILE A 43 -37.16 -39.85 35.52
N GLU A 44 -38.12 -40.36 36.30
CA GLU A 44 -38.00 -40.39 37.74
C GLU A 44 -37.02 -41.49 38.21
N THR A 45 -35.98 -41.11 38.96
CA THR A 45 -34.98 -42.06 39.49
C THR A 45 -35.14 -42.30 40.99
N GLY A 46 -34.91 -43.54 41.45
CA GLY A 46 -34.81 -43.86 42.88
C GLY A 46 -35.56 -45.11 43.34
N ARG A 47 -35.74 -45.24 44.65
CA ARG A 47 -36.25 -46.47 45.28
C ARG A 47 -37.75 -46.65 45.01
N GLY A 48 -38.08 -47.57 44.10
CA GLY A 48 -39.46 -47.85 43.69
C GLY A 48 -39.94 -47.05 42.48
N LYS A 49 -39.03 -46.37 41.77
CA LYS A 49 -39.26 -45.80 40.44
C LYS A 49 -38.74 -46.74 39.36
N ASP A 50 -38.97 -46.39 38.09
CA ASP A 50 -38.59 -47.23 36.95
C ASP A 50 -37.07 -47.38 36.80
N TYR A 51 -36.31 -46.33 37.13
CA TYR A 51 -34.85 -46.30 37.04
C TYR A 51 -34.19 -46.14 38.41
N ALA A 52 -33.01 -46.75 38.57
CA ALA A 52 -32.12 -46.52 39.69
C ALA A 52 -31.52 -45.10 39.64
N LYS A 53 -30.88 -44.66 40.72
CA LYS A 53 -30.07 -43.43 40.67
C LYS A 53 -28.90 -43.64 39.67
N PRO A 54 -28.62 -42.70 38.76
CA PRO A 54 -27.53 -42.87 37.81
C PRO A 54 -26.18 -43.02 38.52
N VAL A 55 -25.32 -43.85 37.94
CA VAL A 55 -23.97 -44.10 38.47
C VAL A 55 -22.96 -43.51 37.50
N ARG A 56 -22.04 -42.69 38.01
CA ARG A 56 -20.93 -42.18 37.21
C ARG A 56 -19.96 -43.31 36.88
N THR A 57 -19.63 -43.48 35.60
CA THR A 57 -18.59 -44.38 35.11
C THR A 57 -17.39 -43.57 34.63
N ASP A 58 -16.31 -44.25 34.23
CA ASP A 58 -15.22 -43.60 33.50
C ASP A 58 -15.66 -43.39 32.03
N MET A 59 -14.99 -42.47 31.31
CA MET A 59 -15.33 -42.19 29.90
C MET A 59 -14.86 -43.34 29.00
N PRO A 60 -15.73 -43.89 28.13
CA PRO A 60 -15.32 -44.79 27.05
C PRO A 60 -14.41 -44.06 26.05
N VAL A 61 -13.44 -44.78 25.46
CA VAL A 61 -12.61 -44.30 24.35
C VAL A 61 -12.96 -45.13 23.12
N VAL A 62 -14.05 -44.73 22.45
CA VAL A 62 -14.62 -45.38 21.26
C VAL A 62 -15.25 -44.32 20.36
N ASP A 63 -15.36 -44.62 19.06
CA ASP A 63 -15.76 -43.66 18.03
C ASP A 63 -17.29 -43.47 17.91
N ASP A 64 -18.10 -44.33 18.54
CA ASP A 64 -19.57 -44.34 18.51
C ASP A 64 -20.22 -43.80 19.80
N LEU A 65 -19.58 -42.82 20.45
CA LEU A 65 -20.15 -42.11 21.60
C LEU A 65 -21.48 -41.41 21.24
N PRO A 66 -22.52 -41.51 22.10
CA PRO A 66 -23.80 -40.84 21.85
C PRO A 66 -23.67 -39.32 21.97
N GLU A 67 -24.64 -38.57 21.44
CA GLU A 67 -24.67 -37.11 21.47
C GLU A 67 -24.62 -36.55 22.93
N GLU A 68 -23.85 -35.48 23.15
CA GLU A 68 -23.67 -34.92 24.50
C GLU A 68 -25.01 -34.43 25.09
N GLY A 69 -25.35 -34.88 26.30
CA GLY A 69 -26.59 -34.52 26.97
C GLY A 69 -27.85 -35.25 26.48
N VAL A 70 -27.75 -36.20 25.55
CA VAL A 70 -28.86 -37.06 25.12
C VAL A 70 -28.82 -38.41 25.85
N ILE A 71 -29.98 -38.96 26.19
CA ILE A 71 -30.09 -40.28 26.83
C ILE A 71 -30.18 -41.36 25.74
N ASP A 72 -29.10 -42.12 25.57
CA ASP A 72 -29.01 -43.20 24.61
C ASP A 72 -29.38 -44.56 25.25
N TYR A 73 -30.31 -45.30 24.63
CA TYR A 73 -30.78 -46.64 25.05
C TYR A 73 -30.26 -47.78 24.14
N THR A 74 -29.39 -47.45 23.21
CA THR A 74 -28.77 -48.32 22.21
C THR A 74 -27.37 -48.77 22.62
N TRP A 75 -26.63 -47.94 23.35
CA TRP A 75 -25.29 -48.17 23.87
C TRP A 75 -25.14 -49.51 24.58
N CYS A 76 -26.05 -49.83 25.49
CA CYS A 76 -26.05 -51.08 26.26
C CYS A 76 -26.35 -52.34 25.41
N LYS A 77 -26.52 -52.21 24.08
CA LYS A 77 -26.59 -53.33 23.12
C LYS A 77 -25.21 -53.64 22.50
N CYS A 78 -24.32 -52.65 22.43
CA CYS A 78 -22.96 -52.77 21.89
C CYS A 78 -21.91 -52.89 22.99
N TYR A 79 -22.19 -52.34 24.18
CA TYR A 79 -21.26 -52.25 25.30
C TYR A 79 -21.86 -52.80 26.61
N GLU A 80 -21.05 -53.50 27.40
CA GLU A 80 -21.39 -53.93 28.75
C GLU A 80 -20.47 -53.29 29.80
N LEU A 81 -21.03 -52.94 30.96
CA LEU A 81 -20.27 -52.37 32.07
C LEU A 81 -19.54 -53.48 32.83
N ALA A 82 -18.22 -53.34 32.98
CA ALA A 82 -17.36 -54.31 33.62
C ALA A 82 -17.65 -54.50 35.14
N ASP A 83 -17.09 -55.56 35.71
CA ASP A 83 -17.21 -55.91 37.14
C ASP A 83 -16.73 -54.79 38.10
N ASP A 84 -15.89 -53.87 37.62
CA ASP A 84 -15.41 -52.70 38.38
C ASP A 84 -16.47 -51.59 38.55
N GLN A 85 -17.62 -51.70 37.84
CA GLN A 85 -18.69 -50.71 37.76
C GLN A 85 -18.23 -49.33 37.24
N ARG A 86 -17.18 -49.29 36.42
CA ARG A 86 -16.58 -48.06 35.88
C ARG A 86 -16.16 -48.13 34.42
N THR A 87 -15.62 -49.26 33.97
CA THR A 87 -15.09 -49.43 32.61
C THR A 87 -16.13 -50.10 31.72
N TRP A 88 -16.23 -49.68 30.46
CA TRP A 88 -17.11 -50.30 29.46
C TRP A 88 -16.32 -51.21 28.52
N ASN A 89 -16.85 -52.40 28.23
CA ASN A 89 -16.29 -53.39 27.32
C ASN A 89 -17.20 -53.58 26.10
N VAL A 90 -16.64 -53.78 24.91
CA VAL A 90 -17.38 -54.16 23.70
C VAL A 90 -17.98 -55.57 23.87
N ILE A 91 -19.27 -55.72 23.56
CA ILE A 91 -19.94 -57.03 23.51
C ILE A 91 -19.46 -57.78 22.26
N ALA A 92 -18.90 -58.98 22.46
CA ALA A 92 -18.31 -59.75 21.37
C ALA A 92 -19.36 -60.20 20.34
N GLY A 93 -19.34 -59.57 19.15
CA GLY A 93 -20.21 -59.88 18.02
C GLY A 93 -21.14 -58.76 17.55
N THR A 94 -21.08 -57.56 18.15
CA THR A 94 -21.95 -56.42 17.81
C THR A 94 -21.22 -55.24 17.15
N ALA A 95 -19.95 -55.40 16.77
CA ALA A 95 -19.20 -54.35 16.06
C ALA A 95 -19.85 -54.07 14.69
N GLN A 96 -20.38 -52.87 14.49
CA GLN A 96 -20.87 -52.43 13.17
C GLN A 96 -19.67 -52.17 12.26
N GLN A 97 -19.68 -52.79 11.09
CA GLN A 97 -18.85 -52.35 9.97
C GLN A 97 -19.43 -51.03 9.42
N PRO A 98 -18.59 -50.13 8.86
CA PRO A 98 -19.09 -48.92 8.22
C PRO A 98 -20.06 -49.26 7.08
N HIS A 99 -21.18 -48.54 7.03
CA HIS A 99 -22.27 -48.77 6.10
C HIS A 99 -21.95 -48.15 4.72
N PRO A 100 -22.00 -48.91 3.60
CA PRO A 100 -21.96 -48.33 2.27
C PRO A 100 -23.38 -47.94 1.84
N ASP A 101 -23.59 -46.68 1.45
CA ASP A 101 -24.90 -46.20 0.98
C ASP A 101 -25.04 -46.37 -0.54
N GLY A 102 -25.22 -47.62 -0.97
CA GLY A 102 -25.43 -48.00 -2.37
C GLY A 102 -26.87 -48.45 -2.63
N LYS A 103 -27.63 -47.68 -3.44
CA LYS A 103 -29.01 -48.06 -3.81
C LYS A 103 -29.02 -49.17 -4.87
N VAL A 104 -29.52 -50.34 -4.49
CA VAL A 104 -29.85 -51.42 -5.43
C VAL A 104 -31.14 -51.07 -6.20
N VAL A 105 -31.12 -51.21 -7.52
CA VAL A 105 -32.31 -51.20 -8.38
C VAL A 105 -32.59 -52.63 -8.82
N GLU A 106 -33.79 -53.15 -8.53
CA GLU A 106 -34.18 -54.51 -8.96
C GLU A 106 -34.31 -54.58 -10.50
N GLY A 107 -33.54 -55.44 -11.16
CA GLY A 107 -33.75 -55.72 -12.60
C GLY A 107 -32.69 -56.55 -13.32
N THR A 108 -31.41 -56.41 -12.95
CA THR A 108 -30.29 -57.16 -13.56
C THR A 108 -29.25 -57.54 -12.50
N ASP A 109 -28.66 -58.72 -12.64
CA ASP A 109 -27.78 -59.35 -11.64
C ASP A 109 -26.34 -58.82 -11.78
N THR A 110 -26.16 -57.49 -11.64
CA THR A 110 -24.90 -56.77 -11.84
C THR A 110 -24.74 -55.64 -10.81
N THR A 111 -23.72 -55.73 -9.95
CA THR A 111 -23.37 -54.67 -9.00
C THR A 111 -22.36 -53.70 -9.60
N ILE A 112 -22.78 -52.44 -9.80
CA ILE A 112 -21.96 -51.35 -10.32
C ILE A 112 -21.73 -50.33 -9.21
N VAL A 113 -20.48 -49.90 -9.03
CA VAL A 113 -20.07 -48.76 -8.19
C VAL A 113 -19.09 -47.94 -9.02
N ASP A 114 -19.25 -46.62 -9.07
CA ASP A 114 -18.42 -45.68 -9.83
C ASP A 114 -18.07 -46.12 -11.26
N SER A 115 -19.07 -46.61 -11.99
CA SER A 115 -19.00 -47.01 -13.41
C SER A 115 -18.03 -48.16 -13.75
N VAL A 116 -17.56 -48.93 -12.77
CA VAL A 116 -16.71 -50.11 -12.97
C VAL A 116 -17.42 -51.39 -12.51
N ASP A 117 -17.29 -52.46 -13.30
CA ASP A 117 -17.75 -53.81 -12.96
C ASP A 117 -16.75 -54.50 -12.00
N ILE A 118 -17.25 -54.96 -10.86
CA ILE A 118 -16.42 -55.47 -9.74
C ILE A 118 -15.87 -56.89 -10.02
N GLU A 119 -16.48 -57.68 -10.92
CA GLU A 119 -15.98 -59.02 -11.25
C GLU A 119 -14.94 -59.02 -12.39
N THR A 120 -15.01 -58.04 -13.29
CA THR A 120 -14.15 -58.00 -14.50
C THR A 120 -13.12 -56.88 -14.50
N GLY A 121 -13.37 -55.76 -13.80
CA GLY A 121 -12.47 -54.61 -13.74
C GLY A 121 -12.40 -53.78 -15.04
N GLU A 122 -13.31 -54.01 -16.00
CA GLU A 122 -13.45 -53.15 -17.17
C GLU A 122 -14.37 -51.95 -16.86
N SER A 123 -13.95 -50.76 -17.29
CA SER A 123 -14.74 -49.53 -17.20
C SER A 123 -15.74 -49.46 -18.35
N ILE A 124 -16.96 -49.01 -18.08
CA ILE A 124 -17.94 -48.75 -19.14
C ILE A 124 -17.50 -47.48 -19.88
N VAL A 125 -17.04 -47.64 -21.11
CA VAL A 125 -16.75 -46.50 -22.01
C VAL A 125 -18.06 -45.93 -22.55
N ASP A 126 -18.29 -44.64 -22.28
CA ASP A 126 -19.35 -43.90 -22.99
C ASP A 126 -19.03 -43.77 -24.48
N ALA A 127 -20.08 -43.75 -25.30
CA ALA A 127 -19.99 -44.08 -26.73
C ALA A 127 -19.23 -43.08 -27.62
N ASP A 128 -18.81 -41.92 -27.08
CA ASP A 128 -18.16 -40.83 -27.83
C ASP A 128 -16.65 -40.64 -27.50
N GLY A 129 -16.04 -41.56 -26.75
CA GLY A 129 -14.58 -41.81 -26.81
C GLY A 129 -13.64 -40.62 -26.55
N THR A 130 -14.04 -39.67 -25.69
CA THR A 130 -13.28 -38.45 -25.37
C THR A 130 -12.86 -38.43 -23.91
N GLU A 131 -11.76 -39.10 -23.58
CA GLU A 131 -11.07 -38.89 -22.29
C GLU A 131 -10.64 -37.42 -22.17
N THR A 132 -11.26 -36.69 -21.25
CA THR A 132 -10.81 -35.34 -20.82
C THR A 132 -10.56 -35.27 -19.30
N VAL A 133 -10.18 -36.40 -18.70
CA VAL A 133 -9.39 -36.35 -17.46
C VAL A 133 -8.02 -35.78 -17.84
N CYS A 134 -7.69 -34.59 -17.34
CA CYS A 134 -6.40 -33.96 -17.61
C CYS A 134 -5.26 -34.89 -17.15
N ASP A 135 -4.21 -35.05 -17.96
CA ASP A 135 -3.06 -35.91 -17.65
C ASP A 135 -2.47 -35.67 -16.25
N ALA A 136 -2.55 -34.44 -15.75
CA ALA A 136 -2.13 -34.06 -14.40
C ALA A 136 -2.90 -34.78 -13.27
N VAL A 137 -4.22 -35.00 -13.43
CA VAL A 137 -5.07 -35.65 -12.41
C VAL A 137 -4.76 -37.14 -12.33
N ARG A 138 -4.50 -37.78 -13.49
CA ARG A 138 -4.04 -39.18 -13.56
C ARG A 138 -2.66 -39.35 -12.93
N GLU A 139 -1.71 -38.46 -13.23
CA GLU A 139 -0.36 -38.51 -12.64
C GLU A 139 -0.36 -38.26 -11.11
N PHE A 140 -1.35 -37.53 -10.59
CA PHE A 140 -1.50 -37.28 -9.16
C PHE A 140 -2.09 -38.49 -8.41
N ARG A 141 -3.19 -39.07 -8.91
CA ARG A 141 -3.88 -40.23 -8.26
C ARG A 141 -2.99 -41.47 -8.07
N GLU A 142 -1.96 -41.65 -8.90
CA GLU A 142 -1.03 -42.79 -8.80
C GLU A 142 0.15 -42.56 -7.83
N ARG A 143 0.31 -41.36 -7.25
CA ARG A 143 1.41 -41.06 -6.32
C ARG A 143 1.13 -41.61 -4.91
N LYS A 144 2.06 -42.40 -4.39
CA LYS A 144 2.14 -42.66 -2.95
C LYS A 144 2.46 -41.35 -2.24
N LEU A 145 1.56 -40.89 -1.37
CA LEU A 145 1.85 -39.75 -0.48
C LEU A 145 3.11 -40.04 0.36
N PRO A 146 4.07 -39.10 0.44
CA PRO A 146 5.28 -39.29 1.23
C PRO A 146 4.97 -39.31 2.72
N VAL A 147 5.68 -40.17 3.47
CA VAL A 147 5.62 -40.15 4.94
C VAL A 147 6.41 -38.95 5.45
N LEU A 148 5.69 -37.89 5.82
CA LEU A 148 6.26 -36.62 6.26
C LEU A 148 6.68 -36.67 7.74
N THR A 149 7.93 -36.32 8.03
CA THR A 149 8.46 -36.13 9.38
C THR A 149 8.58 -34.62 9.68
N THR A 150 7.95 -34.13 10.75
CA THR A 150 8.05 -32.71 11.14
C THR A 150 9.48 -32.33 11.53
N VAL A 151 10.06 -31.33 10.87
CA VAL A 151 11.47 -30.96 11.07
C VAL A 151 11.77 -30.59 12.52
N ALA A 152 10.86 -29.89 13.20
CA ALA A 152 11.02 -29.48 14.59
C ALA A 152 11.24 -30.65 15.59
N THR A 153 10.86 -31.89 15.24
CA THR A 153 11.09 -33.07 16.10
C THR A 153 12.49 -33.69 15.91
N LEU A 154 13.26 -33.24 14.91
CA LEU A 154 14.58 -33.79 14.60
C LEU A 154 15.69 -33.23 15.53
N PRO A 155 16.81 -33.97 15.70
CA PRO A 155 18.03 -33.44 16.30
C PRO A 155 18.51 -32.14 15.64
N PHE A 156 19.16 -31.25 16.40
CA PHE A 156 19.59 -29.93 15.93
C PHE A 156 20.39 -29.95 14.61
N ARG A 157 21.30 -30.91 14.45
CA ARG A 157 22.07 -31.10 13.20
C ARG A 157 21.17 -31.45 12.02
N GLN A 158 20.23 -32.36 12.21
CA GLN A 158 19.28 -32.77 11.17
C GLN A 158 18.29 -31.65 10.83
N ARG A 159 17.90 -30.82 11.80
CA ARG A 159 17.13 -29.58 11.55
C ARG A 159 17.90 -28.57 10.71
N LEU A 160 19.17 -28.36 11.04
CA LEU A 160 20.09 -27.50 10.29
C LEU A 160 20.26 -27.99 8.84
N LEU A 161 20.42 -29.30 8.66
CA LEU A 161 20.58 -29.93 7.35
C LEU A 161 19.30 -29.98 6.54
N ALA A 162 18.12 -30.14 7.17
CA ALA A 162 16.83 -29.98 6.51
C ALA A 162 16.72 -28.59 5.87
N GLN A 163 17.05 -27.53 6.62
CA GLN A 163 17.05 -26.18 6.06
C GLN A 163 18.21 -25.89 5.08
N PHE A 164 19.22 -26.77 4.99
CA PHE A 164 20.29 -26.69 4.00
C PHE A 164 19.89 -27.32 2.65
N ILE A 165 19.20 -28.47 2.67
CA ILE A 165 18.62 -29.07 1.45
C ILE A 165 17.38 -28.32 0.96
N ALA A 166 16.80 -27.44 1.77
CA ALA A 166 15.75 -26.53 1.36
C ALA A 166 16.24 -25.56 0.26
N ASP A 167 15.52 -25.52 -0.86
CA ASP A 167 15.86 -24.66 -2.00
C ASP A 167 15.25 -23.26 -1.90
N LYS A 168 13.91 -23.16 -1.85
CA LYS A 168 13.19 -21.88 -1.96
C LYS A 168 12.44 -21.45 -0.69
N HIS A 169 11.98 -22.40 0.12
CA HIS A 169 11.11 -22.15 1.27
C HIS A 169 11.60 -22.88 2.51
N TYR A 170 11.17 -22.43 3.69
CA TYR A 170 11.43 -23.13 4.95
C TYR A 170 10.73 -24.50 4.94
N LEU A 171 11.48 -25.59 5.22
CA LEU A 171 10.88 -26.92 5.32
C LEU A 171 10.24 -27.13 6.70
N TYR A 172 8.91 -27.24 6.74
CA TYR A 172 8.15 -27.67 7.91
C TYR A 172 8.25 -29.18 8.14
N HIS A 173 8.27 -29.93 7.05
CA HIS A 173 8.31 -31.39 6.99
C HIS A 173 9.45 -31.85 6.06
N VAL A 174 9.92 -33.07 6.29
CA VAL A 174 10.79 -33.79 5.36
C VAL A 174 10.22 -35.18 5.05
N ASP A 175 10.21 -35.56 3.78
CA ASP A 175 9.87 -36.91 3.35
C ASP A 175 11.00 -37.93 3.63
N GLU A 176 10.79 -39.21 3.34
CA GLU A 176 11.77 -40.29 3.50
C GLU A 176 13.06 -40.08 2.69
N GLU A 177 12.99 -39.50 1.48
CA GLU A 177 14.15 -39.29 0.61
C GLU A 177 14.98 -38.08 1.08
N GLN A 178 14.33 -36.97 1.41
CA GLN A 178 14.92 -35.80 2.05
C GLN A 178 15.56 -36.16 3.40
N LYS A 179 14.89 -36.98 4.22
CA LYS A 179 15.40 -37.47 5.50
C LYS A 179 16.61 -38.39 5.33
N LYS A 180 16.62 -39.23 4.30
CA LYS A 180 17.79 -40.03 3.92
C LYS A 180 18.95 -39.13 3.47
N ALA A 181 18.70 -38.14 2.62
CA ALA A 181 19.71 -37.17 2.19
C ALA A 181 20.30 -36.38 3.38
N ILE A 182 19.48 -35.97 4.35
CA ILE A 182 19.93 -35.34 5.61
C ILE A 182 20.88 -36.25 6.38
N LEU A 183 20.56 -37.55 6.51
CA LEU A 183 21.41 -38.52 7.20
C LEU A 183 22.72 -38.77 6.46
N GLU A 184 22.69 -38.84 5.13
CA GLU A 184 23.90 -38.97 4.29
C GLU A 184 24.81 -37.74 4.44
N LEU A 185 24.24 -36.53 4.43
CA LEU A 185 24.98 -35.28 4.66
C LEU A 185 25.52 -35.14 6.10
N GLU A 186 24.83 -35.68 7.11
CA GLU A 186 25.34 -35.70 8.50
C GLU A 186 26.55 -36.63 8.66
N LEU A 187 26.59 -37.73 7.90
CA LEU A 187 27.66 -38.72 7.91
C LEU A 187 28.83 -38.38 6.98
N ASP A 188 28.64 -37.52 5.98
CA ASP A 188 29.68 -37.06 5.05
C ASP A 188 30.66 -36.08 5.74
N VAL A 189 31.75 -36.65 6.25
CA VAL A 189 32.86 -35.92 6.87
C VAL A 189 33.80 -35.23 5.86
N ASP A 190 33.74 -35.60 4.58
CA ASP A 190 34.58 -35.03 3.52
C ASP A 190 33.94 -33.75 2.92
N ASN A 191 32.62 -33.59 3.05
CA ASN A 191 31.90 -32.36 2.69
C ASN A 191 32.25 -31.18 3.60
N SER A 192 33.34 -30.49 3.27
CA SER A 192 33.86 -29.37 4.05
C SER A 192 32.89 -28.18 4.19
N TYR A 193 31.89 -28.03 3.31
CA TYR A 193 30.86 -27.00 3.44
C TYR A 193 29.90 -27.35 4.57
N VAL A 194 29.32 -28.55 4.52
CA VAL A 194 28.38 -29.08 5.53
C VAL A 194 29.04 -29.18 6.90
N GLN A 195 30.27 -29.68 6.98
CA GLN A 195 31.00 -29.75 8.25
C GLN A 195 31.27 -28.36 8.82
N ASN A 196 31.62 -27.36 7.99
CA ASN A 196 31.77 -25.98 8.46
C ASN A 196 30.44 -25.37 8.94
N LEU A 197 29.33 -25.66 8.26
CA LEU A 197 27.99 -25.21 8.64
C LEU A 197 27.60 -25.77 10.03
N ILE A 198 27.72 -27.09 10.23
CA ILE A 198 27.44 -27.77 11.50
C ILE A 198 28.32 -27.20 12.62
N LEU A 199 29.64 -27.14 12.40
CA LEU A 199 30.58 -26.66 13.41
C LEU A 199 30.36 -25.17 13.75
N ALA A 200 30.02 -24.32 12.78
CA ALA A 200 29.74 -22.91 13.05
C ALA A 200 28.44 -22.73 13.84
N ALA A 201 27.38 -23.47 13.47
CA ALA A 201 26.10 -23.45 14.19
C ALA A 201 26.25 -23.96 15.65
N GLU A 202 27.08 -24.99 15.89
CA GLU A 202 27.40 -25.47 17.23
C GLU A 202 28.29 -24.53 18.06
N ASN A 203 29.02 -23.60 17.42
CA ASN A 203 29.88 -22.64 18.11
C ASN A 203 29.22 -21.26 18.34
N VAL A 204 28.05 -20.99 17.75
CA VAL A 204 27.35 -19.70 17.92
C VAL A 204 26.09 -19.86 18.78
N GLU A 205 26.15 -19.31 19.99
CA GLU A 205 25.08 -19.41 21.00
C GLU A 205 23.74 -18.84 20.53
N GLY A 206 23.76 -17.81 19.68
CA GLY A 206 22.55 -17.27 19.04
C GLY A 206 21.87 -18.27 18.10
N PHE A 207 22.65 -19.13 17.44
CA PHE A 207 22.14 -20.17 16.55
C PHE A 207 21.44 -21.28 17.35
N LYS A 208 22.02 -21.72 18.47
CA LYS A 208 21.41 -22.73 19.35
C LYS A 208 20.06 -22.32 19.93
N LYS A 209 19.82 -21.01 20.04
CA LYS A 209 18.58 -20.41 20.56
C LYS A 209 17.67 -19.89 19.45
N ALA A 210 18.04 -20.07 18.18
CA ALA A 210 17.24 -19.63 17.06
C ALA A 210 15.95 -20.44 16.95
N HIS A 211 14.84 -19.77 16.62
CA HIS A 211 13.63 -20.43 16.18
C HIS A 211 13.84 -21.01 14.77
N GLU A 212 13.14 -22.09 14.41
CA GLU A 212 13.35 -22.80 13.14
C GLU A 212 13.33 -21.89 11.89
N PRO A 213 12.41 -20.91 11.74
CA PRO A 213 12.42 -20.01 10.59
C PRO A 213 13.67 -19.13 10.50
N ASP A 214 14.32 -18.82 11.63
CA ASP A 214 15.59 -18.10 11.65
C ASP A 214 16.78 -19.00 11.29
N ILE A 215 16.70 -20.31 11.58
CA ILE A 215 17.69 -21.31 11.12
C ILE A 215 17.70 -21.38 9.59
N TRP A 216 16.54 -21.46 8.95
CA TRP A 216 16.47 -21.40 7.49
C TRP A 216 17.00 -20.08 6.93
N LYS A 217 16.53 -18.93 7.44
CA LYS A 217 16.99 -17.62 6.96
C LYS A 217 18.53 -17.46 7.01
N VAL A 218 19.18 -17.92 8.08
CA VAL A 218 20.65 -17.83 8.19
C VAL A 218 21.37 -18.84 7.30
N VAL A 219 20.79 -20.02 7.05
CA VAL A 219 21.33 -21.03 6.12
C VAL A 219 21.18 -20.57 4.66
N SER A 220 20.02 -20.06 4.26
CA SER A 220 19.82 -19.46 2.94
C SER A 220 20.73 -18.25 2.71
N ALA A 221 20.90 -17.39 3.72
CA ALA A 221 21.86 -16.29 3.67
C ALA A 221 23.31 -16.79 3.52
N LEU A 222 23.69 -17.88 4.21
CA LEU A 222 25.00 -18.51 4.04
C LEU A 222 25.18 -19.06 2.61
N LYS A 223 24.19 -19.78 2.06
CA LYS A 223 24.18 -20.26 0.66
C LYS A 223 24.30 -19.09 -0.34
N THR A 224 23.75 -17.92 -0.01
CA THR A 224 23.85 -16.69 -0.83
C THR A 224 25.26 -16.07 -0.80
N ILE A 225 25.87 -15.98 0.39
CA ILE A 225 27.20 -15.35 0.58
C ILE A 225 28.32 -16.27 0.11
N PHE A 226 28.20 -17.56 0.42
CA PHE A 226 29.15 -18.61 0.07
C PHE A 226 28.38 -19.70 -0.69
N PRO A 227 28.35 -19.65 -2.04
CA PRO A 227 27.76 -20.69 -2.86
C PRO A 227 28.36 -22.06 -2.55
N VAL A 228 27.54 -23.11 -2.61
CA VAL A 228 27.95 -24.50 -2.26
C VAL A 228 29.06 -25.00 -3.19
N ASP A 229 28.95 -24.74 -4.49
CA ASP A 229 29.98 -25.03 -5.50
C ASP A 229 31.14 -24.01 -5.54
N GLY A 230 31.19 -23.12 -4.55
CA GLY A 230 32.15 -22.03 -4.45
C GLY A 230 33.54 -22.46 -3.95
N LYS A 231 34.41 -21.47 -3.75
CA LYS A 231 35.70 -21.70 -3.08
C LYS A 231 35.46 -22.11 -1.62
N ARG A 232 36.23 -23.08 -1.13
CA ARG A 232 36.20 -23.51 0.28
C ARG A 232 36.32 -22.29 1.21
N THR A 233 35.28 -22.05 1.99
CA THR A 233 35.25 -20.97 2.99
C THR A 233 35.88 -21.45 4.29
N GLU A 234 36.56 -20.55 5.01
CA GLU A 234 37.15 -20.86 6.32
C GLU A 234 36.10 -20.87 7.43
N LEU A 235 36.17 -21.82 8.36
CA LEU A 235 35.26 -21.93 9.51
C LEU A 235 35.23 -20.65 10.36
N SER A 236 36.38 -19.98 10.50
CA SER A 236 36.55 -18.67 11.16
C SER A 236 35.60 -17.62 10.59
N VAL A 237 35.48 -17.55 9.26
CA VAL A 237 34.66 -16.57 8.53
C VAL A 237 33.17 -16.91 8.66
N VAL A 238 32.79 -18.19 8.60
CA VAL A 238 31.39 -18.63 8.83
C VAL A 238 30.95 -18.28 10.26
N ILE A 239 31.80 -18.51 11.27
CA ILE A 239 31.52 -18.15 12.67
C ILE A 239 31.40 -16.63 12.83
N GLN A 240 32.21 -15.83 12.13
CA GLN A 240 32.09 -14.37 12.13
C GLN A 240 30.75 -13.91 11.55
N PHE A 241 30.35 -14.46 10.40
CA PHE A 241 29.06 -14.17 9.77
C PHE A 241 27.88 -14.49 10.70
N PHE A 242 27.83 -15.71 11.27
CA PHE A 242 26.75 -16.09 12.19
C PHE A 242 26.70 -15.20 13.44
N LYS A 243 27.85 -14.77 13.99
CA LYS A 243 27.87 -13.81 15.09
C LYS A 243 27.30 -12.44 14.68
N ALA A 244 27.69 -11.92 13.51
CA ALA A 244 27.11 -10.68 12.97
C ALA A 244 25.60 -10.82 12.73
N TRP A 245 25.14 -11.96 12.20
CA TRP A 245 23.74 -12.26 11.91
C TRP A 245 22.84 -12.20 13.14
N PHE A 246 23.21 -12.91 14.21
CA PHE A 246 22.40 -12.97 15.43
C PHE A 246 22.50 -11.69 16.28
N ASN A 247 23.57 -10.90 16.13
CA ASN A 247 23.68 -9.57 16.71
C ASN A 247 22.90 -8.49 15.90
N THR A 248 22.51 -8.80 14.67
CA THR A 248 21.81 -7.87 13.76
C THR A 248 20.29 -8.03 13.89
N GLY A 249 19.59 -6.89 13.98
CA GLY A 249 18.13 -6.83 14.05
C GLY A 249 17.46 -7.49 12.85
N HIS A 250 16.28 -8.08 13.05
CA HIS A 250 15.63 -8.92 12.02
C HIS A 250 15.38 -8.19 10.69
N ILE A 251 15.14 -6.88 10.73
CA ILE A 251 14.93 -5.99 9.57
C ILE A 251 16.24 -5.83 8.76
N ASP A 252 17.38 -5.83 9.43
CA ASP A 252 18.70 -5.51 8.87
C ASP A 252 19.45 -6.74 8.33
N ARG A 253 19.02 -7.95 8.71
CA ARG A 253 19.65 -9.22 8.28
C ARG A 253 19.74 -9.34 6.76
N GLY A 254 18.76 -8.87 6.00
CA GLY A 254 18.80 -8.88 4.53
C GLY A 254 19.88 -7.94 3.95
N ILE A 255 20.12 -6.79 4.57
CA ILE A 255 21.20 -5.86 4.20
C ILE A 255 22.55 -6.52 4.54
N LEU A 256 22.66 -7.12 5.73
CA LEU A 256 23.85 -7.87 6.15
C LEU A 256 24.20 -8.99 5.16
N THR A 257 23.22 -9.77 4.66
CA THR A 257 23.46 -10.79 3.62
C THR A 257 24.11 -10.19 2.38
N ARG A 258 23.55 -9.08 1.88
CA ARG A 258 23.98 -8.44 0.64
C ARG A 258 25.41 -7.92 0.74
N GLU A 259 25.73 -7.25 1.84
CA GLU A 259 27.07 -6.73 2.11
C GLU A 259 28.12 -7.84 2.25
N TRP A 260 27.77 -8.94 2.92
CA TRP A 260 28.66 -10.10 3.01
C TRP A 260 28.86 -10.78 1.65
N ALA A 261 27.82 -10.89 0.82
CA ALA A 261 27.90 -11.44 -0.53
C ALA A 261 28.71 -10.55 -1.49
N ALA A 262 28.66 -9.22 -1.32
CA ALA A 262 29.54 -8.27 -2.00
C ALA A 262 31.01 -8.34 -1.54
N GLY A 263 31.28 -9.03 -0.42
CA GLY A 263 32.62 -9.20 0.15
C GLY A 263 32.97 -8.21 1.28
N ASN A 264 32.05 -7.31 1.65
CA ASN A 264 32.30 -6.19 2.56
C ASN A 264 32.37 -6.58 4.05
N ARG A 265 32.01 -7.84 4.40
CA ARG A 265 32.22 -8.48 5.74
C ARG A 265 31.91 -7.61 6.96
N ILE A 266 30.87 -6.79 6.90
CA ILE A 266 30.51 -5.87 7.98
C ILE A 266 30.07 -6.58 9.27
N ASN A 267 30.42 -6.03 10.43
CA ASN A 267 30.03 -6.58 11.73
C ASN A 267 28.64 -6.11 12.21
N LEU A 268 28.16 -4.98 11.70
CA LEU A 268 26.90 -4.35 12.09
C LEU A 268 26.37 -3.47 10.93
N VAL A 269 25.07 -3.54 10.65
CA VAL A 269 24.40 -2.63 9.72
C VAL A 269 24.21 -1.27 10.39
N GLN A 270 24.72 -0.21 9.76
CA GLN A 270 24.58 1.16 10.25
C GLN A 270 23.28 1.77 9.70
N ARG A 271 22.50 2.40 10.57
CA ARG A 271 21.30 3.18 10.22
C ARG A 271 21.57 4.66 10.39
N THR A 272 20.93 5.49 9.57
CA THR A 272 20.93 6.96 9.69
C THR A 272 20.15 7.39 10.93
N ASP A 273 20.28 8.66 11.31
CA ASP A 273 19.47 9.24 12.40
C ASP A 273 17.96 9.22 12.09
N SER A 274 17.56 9.10 10.80
CA SER A 274 16.19 8.90 10.31
C SER A 274 15.74 7.44 10.20
N GLY A 275 16.63 6.47 10.51
CA GLY A 275 16.35 5.03 10.43
C GLY A 275 16.44 4.42 9.03
N THR A 276 16.85 5.17 8.01
CA THR A 276 17.20 4.63 6.67
C THR A 276 18.57 3.91 6.70
N ASN A 277 18.92 3.15 5.65
CA ASN A 277 20.23 2.50 5.58
C ASN A 277 21.32 3.57 5.41
N ALA A 278 22.28 3.63 6.34
CA ALA A 278 23.44 4.52 6.23
C ALA A 278 24.56 3.92 5.38
N ASP A 279 24.57 2.58 5.20
CA ASP A 279 25.35 1.86 4.19
C ASP A 279 26.88 1.79 4.44
N GLY A 280 27.25 1.22 5.59
CA GLY A 280 28.61 1.24 6.14
C GLY A 280 29.56 0.10 5.73
N GLY A 281 29.43 -0.44 4.52
CA GLY A 281 30.26 -1.58 4.03
C GLY A 281 31.19 -1.30 2.85
N TYR A 282 30.92 -0.25 2.07
CA TYR A 282 31.56 -0.06 0.77
C TYR A 282 33.06 0.28 0.85
N VAL A 283 33.82 -0.22 -0.13
CA VAL A 283 35.22 0.17 -0.36
C VAL A 283 35.26 1.64 -0.79
N THR A 284 35.59 2.51 0.16
CA THR A 284 35.80 3.94 -0.08
C THR A 284 37.29 4.28 -0.13
N ASP A 285 37.61 5.50 -0.57
CA ASP A 285 38.97 6.08 -0.61
C ASP A 285 39.73 6.14 0.73
N ARG A 286 39.12 5.67 1.83
CA ARG A 286 39.65 5.62 3.20
C ARG A 286 40.61 4.43 3.47
N GLY A 287 40.74 3.51 2.52
CA GLY A 287 41.63 2.34 2.60
C GLY A 287 41.00 1.11 3.28
N THR A 288 41.63 -0.06 3.10
CA THR A 288 41.08 -1.39 3.49
C THR A 288 40.84 -1.58 4.97
N ASP A 289 41.53 -0.83 5.82
CA ASP A 289 41.59 -1.07 7.26
C ASP A 289 40.76 -0.03 8.06
N THR A 290 40.13 0.92 7.37
CA THR A 290 39.40 2.05 7.98
C THR A 290 37.89 1.90 7.81
N GLN A 291 37.18 1.53 8.88
CA GLN A 291 35.71 1.47 8.84
C GLN A 291 35.09 2.88 8.85
N HIS A 292 34.17 3.14 7.90
CA HIS A 292 33.37 4.36 7.88
C HIS A 292 32.09 4.17 8.73
N THR A 293 31.81 5.15 9.59
CA THR A 293 30.73 5.16 10.59
C THR A 293 30.23 6.60 10.73
N LEU A 294 29.06 6.82 11.34
CA LEU A 294 28.54 8.19 11.54
C LEU A 294 29.49 9.06 12.38
N ASP A 295 30.27 8.47 13.29
CA ASP A 295 31.26 9.20 14.09
C ASP A 295 32.52 9.57 13.29
N THR A 296 32.91 8.75 12.31
CA THR A 296 34.01 9.09 11.39
C THR A 296 33.55 10.04 10.28
N LEU A 297 32.28 9.98 9.87
CA LEU A 297 31.64 11.00 9.02
C LEU A 297 31.65 12.38 9.71
N ASP A 298 31.24 12.48 10.97
CA ASP A 298 31.25 13.74 11.72
C ASP A 298 32.66 14.35 11.84
N LEU A 299 33.68 13.51 12.02
CA LEU A 299 35.09 13.91 12.00
C LEU A 299 35.51 14.45 10.64
N GLU A 300 35.06 13.83 9.55
CA GLU A 300 35.36 14.25 8.19
C GLU A 300 34.67 15.57 7.83
N ILE A 301 33.39 15.76 8.21
CA ILE A 301 32.67 17.04 8.08
C ILE A 301 33.40 18.14 8.86
N ALA A 302 33.74 17.89 10.14
CA ALA A 302 34.46 18.85 10.97
C ALA A 302 35.86 19.18 10.45
N CYS A 303 36.53 18.23 9.77
CA CYS A 303 37.81 18.48 9.10
C CYS A 303 37.64 19.27 7.80
N ALA A 304 36.61 18.99 7.00
CA ALA A 304 36.36 19.65 5.73
C ALA A 304 36.02 21.14 5.89
N LEU A 305 35.35 21.50 6.99
CA LEU A 305 35.01 22.88 7.39
C LEU A 305 36.19 23.72 7.87
N LEU A 306 37.38 23.13 8.08
CA LEU A 306 38.55 23.91 8.48
C LEU A 306 39.18 24.58 7.24
N PRO A 307 39.49 25.90 7.31
CA PRO A 307 39.92 26.71 6.16
C PRO A 307 41.40 26.51 5.79
N MET A 308 41.91 25.28 5.93
CA MET A 308 43.32 24.95 5.72
C MET A 308 43.44 23.76 4.76
N ASP A 309 44.40 23.86 3.85
CA ASP A 309 44.75 22.78 2.95
C ASP A 309 45.64 21.75 3.65
N PHE A 310 45.17 20.49 3.66
CA PHE A 310 45.91 19.33 4.12
C PHE A 310 45.49 18.11 3.31
N ASN A 311 46.30 17.05 3.36
CA ASN A 311 45.98 15.78 2.70
C ASN A 311 44.75 15.14 3.39
N HIS A 312 43.60 15.11 2.70
CA HIS A 312 42.37 14.50 3.21
C HIS A 312 42.55 13.00 3.54
N ARG A 313 43.48 12.30 2.89
CA ARG A 313 43.78 10.88 3.17
C ARG A 313 44.60 10.71 4.46
N GLU A 314 45.42 11.68 4.82
CA GLU A 314 46.32 11.68 5.98
C GLU A 314 46.08 12.90 6.88
N ILE A 315 44.98 12.87 7.63
CA ILE A 315 44.54 14.00 8.48
C ILE A 315 45.58 14.25 9.60
N PRO A 316 46.24 15.44 9.66
CA PRO A 316 47.22 15.72 10.69
C PRO A 316 46.61 15.76 12.09
N GLY A 317 47.34 15.31 13.12
CA GLY A 317 46.83 15.19 14.49
C GLY A 317 46.34 16.51 15.12
N SER A 318 46.87 17.66 14.67
CA SER A 318 46.37 18.99 15.06
C SER A 318 44.97 19.27 14.52
N ILE A 319 44.70 18.90 13.26
CA ILE A 319 43.40 19.00 12.59
C ILE A 319 42.40 18.10 13.28
N ALA A 320 42.75 16.82 13.46
CA ALA A 320 41.89 15.83 14.10
C ALA A 320 41.53 16.22 15.56
N ARG A 321 42.41 16.92 16.28
CA ARG A 321 42.10 17.48 17.60
C ARG A 321 41.09 18.63 17.50
N ARG A 322 41.29 19.59 16.59
CA ARG A 322 40.36 20.73 16.44
C ARG A 322 38.98 20.28 15.95
N ALA A 323 38.92 19.31 15.05
CA ALA A 323 37.67 18.68 14.61
C ALA A 323 36.91 18.04 15.78
N LYS A 324 37.60 17.35 16.70
CA LYS A 324 36.98 16.80 17.93
C LYS A 324 36.44 17.86 18.88
N GLU A 325 37.10 19.02 18.98
CA GLU A 325 36.60 20.16 19.75
C GLU A 325 35.30 20.71 19.14
N ILE A 326 35.26 20.91 17.81
CA ILE A 326 34.07 21.37 17.06
C ILE A 326 32.87 20.44 17.32
N ILE A 327 33.07 19.12 17.24
CA ILE A 327 32.05 18.11 17.51
C ILE A 327 31.58 18.16 18.98
N ALA A 328 32.51 18.20 19.93
CA ALA A 328 32.20 18.19 21.36
C ALA A 328 31.42 19.45 21.79
N ASN A 329 31.78 20.60 21.23
CA ASN A 329 31.14 21.90 21.48
C ASN A 329 29.85 22.10 20.66
N LYS A 330 29.62 21.26 19.63
CA LYS A 330 28.54 21.37 18.65
C LYS A 330 28.50 22.73 17.93
N GLU A 331 29.67 23.19 17.50
CA GLU A 331 29.84 24.48 16.81
C GLU A 331 29.11 24.48 15.45
N GLU A 332 28.58 25.63 15.04
CA GLU A 332 28.10 25.84 13.66
C GLU A 332 29.30 26.24 12.77
N PRO A 333 29.30 25.90 11.47
CA PRO A 333 28.23 25.26 10.71
C PRO A 333 28.21 23.71 10.79
N TRP A 334 29.14 23.10 11.52
CA TRP A 334 29.27 21.63 11.63
C TRP A 334 27.96 20.97 12.10
N LYS A 335 27.29 21.55 13.09
CA LYS A 335 26.04 21.00 13.63
C LYS A 335 24.92 20.94 12.59
N SER A 336 24.75 21.95 11.73
CA SER A 336 23.82 21.87 10.60
C SER A 336 24.22 20.81 9.58
N TRP A 337 25.51 20.72 9.21
CA TRP A 337 26.01 19.76 8.24
C TRP A 337 25.85 18.31 8.70
N SER A 338 26.28 18.02 9.93
CA SER A 338 26.11 16.73 10.60
C SER A 338 24.64 16.31 10.62
N LYS A 339 23.73 17.22 11.00
CA LYS A 339 22.29 16.94 11.00
C LYS A 339 21.74 16.55 9.62
N ILE A 340 22.19 17.18 8.54
CA ILE A 340 21.70 16.83 7.19
C ILE A 340 22.32 15.52 6.72
N LEU A 341 23.65 15.41 6.77
CA LEU A 341 24.37 14.25 6.24
C LEU A 341 24.09 12.96 7.01
N ARG A 342 23.93 13.01 8.34
CA ARG A 342 23.51 11.83 9.15
C ARG A 342 22.12 11.30 8.81
N ASN A 343 21.31 12.06 8.07
CA ASN A 343 19.98 11.66 7.60
C ASN A 343 19.96 11.22 6.13
N GLN A 344 21.06 11.39 5.38
CA GLN A 344 21.13 11.02 3.97
C GLN A 344 21.24 9.49 3.80
N PRO A 345 20.36 8.85 2.99
CA PRO A 345 20.50 7.44 2.65
C PRO A 345 21.84 7.16 1.97
N GLY A 346 22.53 6.09 2.34
CA GLY A 346 23.78 5.70 1.70
C GLY A 346 25.00 6.56 2.05
N VAL A 347 24.91 7.50 3.00
CA VAL A 347 26.00 8.47 3.28
C VAL A 347 27.35 7.82 3.63
N LEU A 348 27.36 6.62 4.22
CA LEU A 348 28.60 5.92 4.56
C LEU A 348 29.27 5.22 3.36
N ALA A 349 28.56 5.07 2.23
CA ALA A 349 29.15 4.61 0.97
C ALA A 349 29.88 5.74 0.20
N VAL A 350 29.73 7.00 0.63
CA VAL A 350 30.30 8.18 -0.04
C VAL A 350 31.80 8.32 0.28
N ASN A 351 32.62 8.58 -0.74
CA ASN A 351 34.06 8.79 -0.59
C ASN A 351 34.38 10.04 0.25
N ARG A 352 35.49 10.01 1.01
CA ARG A 352 35.95 11.14 1.82
C ARG A 352 36.22 12.37 0.95
N ALA A 353 36.84 12.20 -0.21
CA ALA A 353 37.07 13.30 -1.14
C ALA A 353 35.73 13.96 -1.57
N ALA A 354 34.69 13.18 -1.87
CA ALA A 354 33.36 13.70 -2.16
C ALA A 354 32.73 14.46 -0.98
N ILE A 355 32.81 13.94 0.26
CA ILE A 355 32.35 14.66 1.47
C ILE A 355 33.11 15.99 1.65
N PHE A 356 34.43 15.99 1.44
CA PHE A 356 35.24 17.21 1.52
C PHE A 356 34.86 18.21 0.42
N ASN A 357 34.64 17.75 -0.81
CA ASN A 357 34.21 18.58 -1.92
C ASN A 357 32.85 19.23 -1.63
N LEU A 358 31.87 18.45 -1.16
CA LEU A 358 30.50 18.91 -0.89
C LEU A 358 30.49 20.08 0.10
N VAL A 359 31.24 19.93 1.19
CA VAL A 359 31.34 20.93 2.26
C VAL A 359 32.11 22.18 1.80
N ARG A 360 33.10 22.03 0.91
CA ARG A 360 33.99 23.12 0.48
C ARG A 360 33.49 23.93 -0.72
N ILE A 361 32.64 23.36 -1.57
CA ILE A 361 32.01 24.07 -2.69
C ILE A 361 30.66 24.71 -2.31
N ALA A 362 30.16 24.44 -1.11
CA ALA A 362 28.92 25.00 -0.64
C ALA A 362 29.00 26.54 -0.47
N PRO A 363 27.93 27.28 -0.80
CA PRO A 363 27.82 28.70 -0.49
C PRO A 363 28.15 29.05 0.97
N GLU A 364 28.81 30.19 1.17
CA GLU A 364 29.01 30.75 2.51
C GLU A 364 27.66 30.92 3.22
N ASP A 365 27.66 30.68 4.53
CA ASP A 365 26.47 30.76 5.39
C ASP A 365 25.28 29.86 5.02
N ILE A 366 25.44 28.86 4.14
CA ILE A 366 24.35 27.93 3.76
C ILE A 366 23.59 27.32 4.95
N HIS A 367 24.30 27.05 6.04
CA HIS A 367 23.77 26.54 7.31
C HIS A 367 22.69 27.42 7.97
N LEU A 368 22.59 28.72 7.62
CA LEU A 368 21.56 29.63 8.12
C LEU A 368 20.19 29.39 7.48
N ASN A 369 20.12 28.75 6.30
CA ASN A 369 18.86 28.39 5.63
C ASN A 369 18.75 26.86 5.48
N PRO A 370 18.08 26.16 6.42
CA PRO A 370 17.97 24.71 6.39
C PRO A 370 17.32 24.12 5.13
N VAL A 371 16.45 24.88 4.45
CA VAL A 371 15.76 24.42 3.23
C VAL A 371 16.74 24.44 2.06
N ALA A 372 17.40 25.58 1.82
CA ALA A 372 18.41 25.71 0.77
C ALA A 372 19.63 24.79 1.02
N HIS A 373 19.98 24.56 2.29
CA HIS A 373 21.05 23.63 2.66
C HIS A 373 20.70 22.18 2.30
N LEU A 374 19.48 21.73 2.63
CA LEU A 374 19.03 20.38 2.25
C LEU A 374 18.91 20.23 0.73
N GLU A 375 18.38 21.25 0.05
CA GLU A 375 18.24 21.27 -1.41
C GLU A 375 19.61 21.19 -2.10
N PHE A 376 20.59 21.99 -1.68
CA PHE A 376 21.97 21.94 -2.18
C PHE A 376 22.60 20.55 -2.01
N VAL A 377 22.45 19.93 -0.83
CA VAL A 377 22.99 18.58 -0.58
C VAL A 377 22.33 17.57 -1.51
N ASN A 378 21.01 17.61 -1.65
CA ASN A 378 20.25 16.69 -2.52
C ASN A 378 20.59 16.87 -4.01
N GLN A 379 20.80 18.11 -4.47
CA GLN A 379 21.20 18.40 -5.85
C GLN A 379 22.66 18.00 -6.14
N THR A 380 23.55 18.13 -5.15
CA THR A 380 25.00 17.89 -5.34
C THR A 380 25.41 16.43 -5.17
N MET A 381 24.76 15.66 -4.28
CA MET A 381 25.11 14.25 -3.98
C MET A 381 24.65 13.25 -5.04
N THR A 382 25.01 13.47 -6.30
CA THR A 382 24.78 12.54 -7.42
C THR A 382 25.70 11.30 -7.32
N ALA A 383 25.37 10.22 -8.02
CA ALA A 383 26.19 9.01 -8.05
C ALA A 383 27.63 9.27 -8.53
N GLU A 384 27.79 10.14 -9.53
CA GLU A 384 29.10 10.55 -10.06
C GLU A 384 29.89 11.37 -9.02
N PHE A 385 29.22 12.31 -8.35
CA PHE A 385 29.84 13.12 -7.31
C PHE A 385 30.27 12.29 -6.10
N ASN A 386 29.40 11.39 -5.62
CA ASN A 386 29.66 10.53 -4.46
C ASN A 386 30.83 9.55 -4.68
N ALA A 387 31.10 9.20 -5.94
CA ALA A 387 32.22 8.36 -6.35
C ALA A 387 33.56 9.11 -6.48
N ALA A 388 33.60 10.44 -6.37
CA ALA A 388 34.84 11.21 -6.50
C ALA A 388 35.88 10.80 -5.44
N THR A 389 37.10 10.45 -5.89
CA THR A 389 38.25 10.05 -5.05
C THR A 389 39.34 11.11 -4.97
N GLU A 390 39.17 12.23 -5.68
CA GLU A 390 40.08 13.38 -5.69
C GLU A 390 39.33 14.63 -5.24
N LEU A 391 40.07 15.57 -4.63
CA LEU A 391 39.50 16.86 -4.28
C LEU A 391 39.31 17.67 -5.57
N LEU A 392 38.12 18.24 -5.75
CA LEU A 392 37.90 19.25 -6.76
C LEU A 392 38.83 20.44 -6.48
N PRO A 393 39.41 21.08 -7.51
CA PRO A 393 40.16 22.31 -7.30
C PRO A 393 39.21 23.32 -6.64
N LEU A 394 39.59 23.80 -5.46
CA LEU A 394 38.87 24.89 -4.80
C LEU A 394 38.75 26.04 -5.79
N PRO A 395 37.60 26.75 -5.85
CA PRO A 395 37.56 28.05 -6.49
C PRO A 395 38.68 28.86 -5.85
N ALA A 396 39.68 29.24 -6.65
CA ALA A 396 40.75 30.08 -6.12
C ALA A 396 40.09 31.33 -5.52
N PRO A 397 40.53 31.81 -4.34
CA PRO A 397 40.05 33.10 -3.84
C PRO A 397 40.28 34.10 -4.96
N ALA A 398 39.20 34.65 -5.50
CA ALA A 398 39.29 35.48 -6.68
C ALA A 398 40.22 36.64 -6.32
N ALA A 399 41.42 36.65 -6.90
CA ALA A 399 42.19 37.88 -7.00
C ALA A 399 41.23 38.87 -7.67
N GLU A 400 40.88 39.94 -6.95
CA GLU A 400 39.86 40.89 -7.38
C GLU A 400 40.12 41.22 -8.85
N PRO A 401 39.23 40.82 -9.77
CA PRO A 401 39.43 41.19 -11.16
C PRO A 401 39.31 42.71 -11.19
N GLU A 402 40.36 43.40 -11.65
CA GLU A 402 40.24 44.80 -12.06
C GLU A 402 39.09 44.85 -13.08
N VAL A 403 37.92 45.30 -12.64
CA VAL A 403 36.71 45.26 -13.45
C VAL A 403 36.97 46.15 -14.67
N PRO A 404 37.04 45.60 -15.90
CA PRO A 404 37.08 46.46 -17.07
C PRO A 404 35.78 47.26 -17.07
N ALA A 405 35.90 48.59 -17.05
CA ALA A 405 34.78 49.49 -16.79
C ALA A 405 33.55 49.08 -17.62
N ALA A 406 32.49 48.65 -16.92
CA ALA A 406 31.31 48.09 -17.56
C ALA A 406 30.74 49.12 -18.55
N GLN A 407 30.63 48.74 -19.83
CA GLN A 407 29.90 49.56 -20.77
C GLN A 407 28.42 49.50 -20.39
N PRO A 408 27.76 50.66 -20.17
CA PRO A 408 26.45 50.68 -19.54
C PRO A 408 25.30 50.29 -20.47
N GLY A 409 25.57 50.05 -21.76
CA GLY A 409 24.55 49.90 -22.79
C GLY A 409 24.09 51.26 -23.34
N GLY A 410 22.88 51.29 -23.91
CA GLY A 410 22.22 52.49 -24.43
C GLY A 410 22.20 52.59 -25.96
N GLY A 411 22.47 51.48 -26.66
CA GLY A 411 22.38 51.37 -28.12
C GLY A 411 21.19 50.55 -28.61
N GLY A 412 20.56 49.77 -27.73
CA GLY A 412 19.34 49.03 -28.00
C GLY A 412 18.12 49.94 -28.08
N LYS A 413 17.08 49.45 -28.74
CA LYS A 413 15.74 50.02 -28.58
C LYS A 413 15.12 49.48 -27.30
N THR A 414 14.33 50.32 -26.61
CA THR A 414 13.59 49.92 -25.42
C THR A 414 12.15 50.44 -25.49
N ASP A 415 11.27 49.93 -24.63
CA ASP A 415 9.87 50.36 -24.39
C ASP A 415 9.69 51.84 -24.00
N ARG A 416 10.79 52.59 -23.86
CA ARG A 416 10.79 54.00 -23.46
C ARG A 416 10.38 54.89 -24.63
N ASN A 417 9.71 56.00 -24.31
CA ASN A 417 9.33 57.03 -25.28
C ASN A 417 10.56 57.47 -26.12
N PRO A 418 10.47 57.62 -27.46
CA PRO A 418 11.59 58.00 -28.33
C PRO A 418 12.34 59.30 -27.96
N ASN A 419 11.73 60.19 -27.16
CA ASN A 419 12.37 61.41 -26.65
C ASN A 419 13.13 61.21 -25.32
N TYR A 420 13.09 60.01 -24.74
CA TYR A 420 13.78 59.66 -23.50
C TYR A 420 15.27 59.37 -23.76
N LYS A 421 16.14 59.79 -22.85
CA LYS A 421 17.57 59.50 -22.93
C LYS A 421 17.88 58.25 -22.09
N PRO A 422 18.40 57.17 -22.67
CA PRO A 422 18.97 56.06 -21.92
C PRO A 422 20.34 56.49 -21.37
N ASP A 423 20.32 57.26 -20.29
CA ASP A 423 21.49 57.64 -19.50
C ASP A 423 21.25 57.31 -18.02
N PHE A 424 22.31 57.39 -17.21
CA PHE A 424 22.23 57.05 -15.79
C PHE A 424 21.34 58.01 -14.97
N ASP A 425 21.16 59.26 -15.41
CA ASP A 425 20.27 60.22 -14.74
C ASP A 425 18.79 59.88 -15.00
N GLY A 426 18.51 59.33 -16.19
CA GLY A 426 17.27 58.63 -16.51
C GLY A 426 17.07 57.39 -15.64
N LEU A 427 18.05 56.47 -15.60
CA LEU A 427 17.96 55.24 -14.82
C LEU A 427 17.68 55.50 -13.33
N ASP A 428 18.40 56.44 -12.71
CA ASP A 428 18.13 56.83 -11.31
C ASP A 428 16.70 57.34 -11.10
N THR A 429 16.14 58.04 -12.09
CA THR A 429 14.75 58.51 -12.03
C THR A 429 13.77 57.33 -12.09
N GLU A 430 14.04 56.32 -12.92
CA GLU A 430 13.23 55.09 -13.00
C GLU A 430 13.33 54.24 -11.73
N ILE A 431 14.53 54.11 -11.14
CA ILE A 431 14.74 53.41 -9.86
C ILE A 431 13.95 54.11 -8.74
N ALA A 432 14.08 55.44 -8.62
CA ALA A 432 13.34 56.20 -7.61
C ALA A 432 11.81 56.07 -7.78
N LEU A 433 11.30 56.13 -9.02
CA LEU A 433 9.89 55.90 -9.31
C LEU A 433 9.43 54.48 -8.93
N ALA A 434 10.24 53.45 -9.21
CA ALA A 434 9.92 52.06 -8.89
C ALA A 434 9.87 51.81 -7.37
N THR A 435 10.69 52.52 -6.58
CA THR A 435 10.66 52.45 -5.10
C THR A 435 9.43 53.09 -4.45
N LEU A 436 8.64 53.88 -5.19
CA LEU A 436 7.39 54.45 -4.67
C LEU A 436 6.31 53.37 -4.53
N SER A 437 5.60 53.42 -3.40
CA SER A 437 4.54 52.46 -3.05
C SER A 437 3.22 52.65 -3.80
N ALA A 438 3.10 53.71 -4.61
CA ALA A 438 1.90 54.01 -5.40
C ALA A 438 1.98 53.35 -6.78
N ASP A 439 0.87 52.79 -7.24
CA ASP A 439 0.75 52.24 -8.59
C ASP A 439 0.28 53.35 -9.56
N PHE A 440 0.85 53.39 -10.77
CA PHE A 440 0.61 54.43 -11.77
C PHE A 440 1.04 53.96 -13.17
N ASN A 441 0.70 54.73 -14.21
CA ASN A 441 1.13 54.45 -15.57
C ASN A 441 2.64 54.73 -15.70
N ILE A 442 3.45 53.67 -15.84
CA ILE A 442 4.92 53.80 -15.97
C ILE A 442 5.37 54.53 -17.26
N TYR A 443 4.47 54.73 -18.22
CA TYR A 443 4.72 55.46 -19.47
C TYR A 443 4.17 56.90 -19.44
N ASP A 444 3.14 57.18 -18.65
CA ASP A 444 2.61 58.53 -18.37
C ASP A 444 2.64 58.85 -16.87
N ILE A 445 3.76 59.44 -16.44
CA ILE A 445 4.09 59.61 -15.01
C ILE A 445 3.46 60.92 -14.49
N PRO A 446 2.58 60.88 -13.47
CA PRO A 446 1.96 62.08 -12.91
C PRO A 446 2.99 63.07 -12.35
N SER A 447 2.78 64.38 -12.56
CA SER A 447 3.78 65.41 -12.22
C SER A 447 4.17 65.45 -10.73
N ASP A 448 3.23 65.16 -9.82
CA ASP A 448 3.53 65.08 -8.38
C ASP A 448 4.38 63.85 -8.02
N VAL A 449 4.13 62.71 -8.68
CA VAL A 449 4.91 61.46 -8.54
C VAL A 449 6.33 61.66 -9.07
N PHE A 450 6.47 62.30 -10.24
CA PHE A 450 7.77 62.67 -10.81
C PHE A 450 8.56 63.62 -9.89
N ARG A 451 7.88 64.59 -9.25
CA ARG A 451 8.50 65.50 -8.27
C ARG A 451 8.98 64.75 -7.02
N GLN A 452 8.22 63.76 -6.54
CA GLN A 452 8.64 62.90 -5.42
C GLN A 452 9.87 62.05 -5.78
N ALA A 453 9.88 61.40 -6.94
CA ALA A 453 11.04 60.63 -7.40
C ALA A 453 12.30 61.50 -7.53
N LYS A 454 12.19 62.72 -8.09
CA LYS A 454 13.31 63.66 -8.13
C LYS A 454 13.79 64.12 -6.74
N ALA A 455 12.91 64.18 -5.74
CA ALA A 455 13.31 64.45 -4.37
C ALA A 455 14.10 63.27 -3.76
N ILE A 456 13.69 62.02 -4.02
CA ILE A 456 14.41 60.81 -3.59
C ILE A 456 15.81 60.73 -4.20
N VAL A 457 15.94 60.96 -5.52
CA VAL A 457 17.25 61.00 -6.20
C VAL A 457 18.15 62.10 -5.61
N ALA A 458 17.59 63.27 -5.31
CA ALA A 458 18.34 64.39 -4.72
C ALA A 458 18.75 64.17 -3.26
N ALA A 459 17.94 63.44 -2.48
CA ALA A 459 18.25 63.07 -1.10
C ALA A 459 19.25 61.90 -1.01
N ASN A 460 19.26 61.01 -2.02
CA ASN A 460 20.03 59.78 -2.06
C ASN A 460 19.70 58.83 -0.88
N ASP A 461 18.42 58.75 -0.53
CA ASP A 461 17.90 57.97 0.59
C ASP A 461 17.80 56.47 0.24
N SER A 462 17.80 55.63 1.29
CA SER A 462 17.51 54.20 1.16
C SER A 462 15.99 54.00 0.98
N PRO A 463 15.51 53.08 0.09
CA PRO A 463 16.27 52.04 -0.60
C PRO A 463 16.84 52.44 -1.97
N PHE A 464 16.59 53.66 -2.45
CA PHE A 464 17.01 54.10 -3.79
C PHE A 464 18.54 54.01 -3.97
N LYS A 465 19.30 54.46 -2.96
CA LYS A 465 20.77 54.46 -2.99
C LYS A 465 21.36 53.08 -3.29
N GLU A 466 20.93 52.06 -2.55
CA GLU A 466 21.48 50.71 -2.68
C GLU A 466 21.07 50.04 -4.01
N TRP A 467 19.88 50.34 -4.52
CA TRP A 467 19.44 49.90 -5.86
C TRP A 467 20.18 50.62 -6.99
N SER A 468 20.38 51.93 -6.89
CA SER A 468 21.16 52.73 -7.84
C SER A 468 22.59 52.21 -7.95
N GLU A 469 23.28 51.98 -6.82
CA GLU A 469 24.64 51.44 -6.81
C GLU A 469 24.73 50.04 -7.45
N ALA A 470 23.79 49.14 -7.18
CA ALA A 470 23.80 47.79 -7.73
C ALA A 470 23.44 47.72 -9.23
N LEU A 471 22.45 48.51 -9.67
CA LEU A 471 22.03 48.53 -11.07
C LEU A 471 23.06 49.25 -11.96
N ARG A 472 23.69 50.33 -11.47
CA ARG A 472 24.81 50.99 -12.17
C ARG A 472 26.04 50.09 -12.35
N ALA A 473 26.21 49.07 -11.50
CA ALA A 473 27.26 48.05 -11.61
C ALA A 473 26.88 46.87 -12.53
N THR A 474 25.66 46.83 -13.07
CA THR A 474 25.16 45.74 -13.92
C THR A 474 25.53 46.03 -15.40
N PRO A 475 26.23 45.12 -16.11
CA PRO A 475 26.57 45.33 -17.52
C PRO A 475 25.33 45.47 -18.41
N GLY A 476 25.35 46.41 -19.35
CA GLY A 476 24.24 46.61 -20.30
C GLY A 476 22.93 47.13 -19.69
N ILE A 477 22.93 47.62 -18.45
CA ILE A 477 21.70 47.97 -17.72
C ILE A 477 20.78 48.98 -18.45
N LEU A 478 21.33 49.87 -19.28
CA LEU A 478 20.57 50.86 -20.04
C LEU A 478 19.84 50.29 -21.26
N ASP A 479 20.15 49.06 -21.67
CA ASP A 479 19.47 48.38 -22.78
C ASP A 479 18.21 47.61 -22.34
N TYR A 480 17.98 47.40 -21.03
CA TYR A 480 16.77 46.74 -20.50
C TYR A 480 15.53 47.66 -20.50
N SER A 481 14.33 47.10 -20.63
CA SER A 481 13.08 47.87 -20.64
C SER A 481 12.80 48.57 -19.29
N ARG A 482 12.07 49.69 -19.32
CA ARG A 482 11.56 50.34 -18.11
C ARG A 482 10.67 49.38 -17.32
N ALA A 483 9.80 48.63 -18.00
CA ALA A 483 8.94 47.66 -17.36
C ALA A 483 9.74 46.61 -16.56
N ALA A 484 10.84 46.08 -17.11
CA ALA A 484 11.71 45.14 -16.42
C ALA A 484 12.37 45.76 -15.17
N ILE A 485 12.88 47.00 -15.25
CA ILE A 485 13.46 47.70 -14.08
C ILE A 485 12.41 47.91 -12.98
N PHE A 486 11.18 48.30 -13.34
CA PHE A 486 10.08 48.44 -12.37
C PHE A 486 9.67 47.11 -11.75
N ALA A 487 9.50 46.06 -12.58
CA ALA A 487 9.15 44.72 -12.12
C ALA A 487 10.20 44.14 -11.17
N LEU A 488 11.48 44.31 -11.49
CA LEU A 488 12.61 43.85 -10.67
C LEU A 488 12.60 44.45 -9.26
N ILE A 489 12.36 45.76 -9.15
CA ILE A 489 12.36 46.47 -7.86
C ILE A 489 11.05 46.21 -7.09
N ARG A 490 9.90 46.16 -7.78
CA ARG A 490 8.57 45.98 -7.16
C ARG A 490 8.24 44.54 -6.75
N SER A 491 8.91 43.55 -7.36
CA SER A 491 8.86 42.14 -6.95
C SER A 491 9.77 41.79 -5.79
N ALA A 492 10.77 42.64 -5.47
CA ALA A 492 11.73 42.35 -4.43
C ALA A 492 11.11 42.39 -3.02
N PHE A 493 11.59 41.53 -2.13
CA PHE A 493 11.07 41.45 -0.76
C PHE A 493 11.40 42.70 0.06
N LYS A 494 10.50 43.08 0.98
CA LYS A 494 10.69 44.24 1.87
C LYS A 494 11.94 44.03 2.73
N GLY A 495 12.91 44.93 2.61
CA GLY A 495 14.19 44.87 3.34
C GLY A 495 15.37 44.30 2.57
N ILE A 496 15.23 43.93 1.28
CA ILE A 496 16.34 43.45 0.45
C ILE A 496 17.56 44.39 0.42
N HIS A 497 17.33 45.69 0.60
CA HIS A 497 18.35 46.74 0.57
C HIS A 497 19.26 46.78 1.81
N PHE A 498 18.94 46.06 2.89
CA PHE A 498 19.80 46.03 4.07
C PHE A 498 21.16 45.34 3.82
N GLU A 499 21.26 44.50 2.77
CA GLU A 499 22.49 43.78 2.42
C GLU A 499 22.74 43.82 0.90
N PRO A 500 23.78 44.54 0.42
CA PRO A 500 24.05 44.70 -1.02
C PRO A 500 24.23 43.39 -1.81
N LYS A 501 24.64 42.30 -1.14
CA LYS A 501 24.74 40.96 -1.75
C LYS A 501 23.37 40.40 -2.18
N HIS A 502 22.29 40.68 -1.43
CA HIS A 502 20.95 40.21 -1.76
C HIS A 502 20.36 40.95 -2.96
N ILE A 503 20.60 42.26 -3.09
CA ILE A 503 20.21 43.00 -4.31
C ILE A 503 20.91 42.41 -5.55
N ARG A 504 22.24 42.17 -5.50
CA ARG A 504 22.98 41.61 -6.63
C ARG A 504 22.49 40.22 -7.04
N GLY A 505 22.21 39.34 -6.07
CA GLY A 505 21.63 38.02 -6.34
C GLY A 505 20.23 38.11 -6.99
N HIS A 506 19.39 39.03 -6.50
CA HIS A 506 18.05 39.27 -7.05
C HIS A 506 18.08 39.86 -8.45
N ILE A 507 19.00 40.79 -8.75
CA ILE A 507 19.25 41.28 -10.12
C ILE A 507 19.58 40.11 -11.05
N HIS A 508 20.55 39.27 -10.68
CA HIS A 508 20.99 38.16 -11.52
C HIS A 508 19.88 37.13 -11.79
N ALA A 509 19.03 36.86 -10.80
CA ALA A 509 17.95 35.87 -10.92
C ALA A 509 16.69 36.37 -11.65
N ASN A 510 16.39 37.68 -11.62
CA ASN A 510 15.10 38.22 -12.09
C ASN A 510 15.21 39.18 -13.28
N LEU A 511 16.40 39.68 -13.62
CA LEU A 511 16.60 40.57 -14.78
C LEU A 511 16.92 39.75 -16.06
N THR A 512 15.96 38.90 -16.45
CA THR A 512 16.11 37.88 -17.52
C THR A 512 15.40 38.24 -18.83
N GLU A 513 14.96 39.50 -19.00
CA GLU A 513 14.27 39.97 -20.20
C GLU A 513 15.17 39.86 -21.46
N THR A 514 14.59 39.43 -22.58
CA THR A 514 15.29 39.27 -23.87
C THR A 514 14.74 40.14 -25.01
N ASP A 515 13.50 40.63 -24.91
CA ASP A 515 12.95 41.67 -25.79
C ASP A 515 12.70 42.92 -24.94
N HIS A 516 13.51 43.95 -25.17
CA HIS A 516 13.46 45.19 -24.43
C HIS A 516 12.54 46.25 -25.08
N GLU A 517 12.15 46.06 -26.36
CA GLU A 517 11.25 46.95 -27.11
C GLU A 517 9.78 46.63 -26.80
N ASN A 518 9.45 45.35 -26.51
CA ASN A 518 8.07 44.89 -26.28
C ASN A 518 7.95 44.04 -24.98
N PRO A 519 7.88 44.65 -23.78
CA PRO A 519 7.74 43.91 -22.53
C PRO A 519 6.43 43.13 -22.48
N THR A 520 6.48 41.92 -21.91
CA THR A 520 5.31 41.03 -21.83
C THR A 520 4.25 41.56 -20.86
N ALA A 521 3.00 41.10 -21.02
CA ALA A 521 1.91 41.43 -20.10
C ALA A 521 2.22 41.05 -18.63
N GLU A 522 3.00 39.99 -18.41
CA GLU A 522 3.47 39.56 -17.09
C GLU A 522 4.46 40.56 -16.48
N VAL A 523 5.43 41.05 -17.27
CA VAL A 523 6.39 42.07 -16.82
C VAL A 523 5.67 43.40 -16.53
N LEU A 524 4.69 43.79 -17.35
CA LEU A 524 3.86 44.97 -17.11
C LEU A 524 3.00 44.85 -15.83
N ALA A 525 2.45 43.67 -15.55
CA ALA A 525 1.71 43.38 -14.33
C ALA A 525 2.64 43.42 -13.09
N ALA A 526 3.83 42.82 -13.17
CA ALA A 526 4.83 42.87 -12.10
C ALA A 526 5.38 44.29 -11.86
N ALA A 527 5.52 45.10 -12.91
CA ALA A 527 5.82 46.53 -12.82
C ALA A 527 4.68 47.36 -12.21
N ARG A 528 3.47 46.79 -12.08
CA ARG A 528 2.23 47.44 -11.67
C ARG A 528 1.90 48.66 -12.51
N HIS A 529 2.02 48.50 -13.83
CA HIS A 529 1.57 49.48 -14.80
C HIS A 529 0.04 49.55 -14.81
N THR A 530 -0.51 50.74 -14.60
CA THR A 530 -1.94 50.99 -14.84
C THR A 530 -2.15 51.42 -16.31
N PRO A 531 -2.90 50.66 -17.12
CA PRO A 531 -3.18 51.05 -18.50
C PRO A 531 -4.04 52.32 -18.56
N GLU A 532 -3.99 53.04 -19.69
CA GLU A 532 -4.80 54.24 -19.90
C GLU A 532 -6.29 53.93 -19.78
N VAL A 533 -6.98 54.63 -18.88
CA VAL A 533 -8.44 54.70 -18.89
C VAL A 533 -8.84 55.61 -20.03
N SER A 534 -8.99 55.05 -21.24
CA SER A 534 -9.66 55.78 -22.32
C SER A 534 -11.08 56.11 -21.84
N TRP A 535 -11.36 57.40 -21.70
CA TRP A 535 -12.68 57.90 -21.27
C TRP A 535 -13.79 57.42 -22.21
N GLU A 536 -13.47 57.11 -23.46
CA GLU A 536 -14.39 56.54 -24.45
C GLU A 536 -14.90 55.15 -24.01
N LYS A 537 -14.05 54.34 -23.38
CA LYS A 537 -14.42 53.01 -22.89
C LYS A 537 -15.29 53.11 -21.63
N GLU A 538 -14.90 53.98 -20.70
CA GLU A 538 -15.67 54.23 -19.47
C GLU A 538 -17.03 54.89 -19.75
N ILE A 539 -17.11 55.74 -20.78
CA ILE A 539 -18.36 56.32 -21.29
C ILE A 539 -19.19 55.26 -22.01
N ASN A 540 -18.62 54.39 -22.84
CA ASN A 540 -19.36 53.30 -23.47
C ASN A 540 -19.92 52.31 -22.44
N GLU A 541 -19.13 51.92 -21.43
CA GLU A 541 -19.59 51.04 -20.35
C GLU A 541 -20.71 51.69 -19.52
N LYS A 542 -20.65 53.00 -19.26
CA LYS A 542 -21.76 53.76 -18.63
C LYS A 542 -22.99 53.88 -19.54
N ILE A 543 -22.82 54.08 -20.86
CA ILE A 543 -23.93 54.15 -21.83
C ILE A 543 -24.61 52.79 -21.97
N GLU A 544 -23.88 51.68 -22.00
CA GLU A 544 -24.47 50.34 -22.05
C GLU A 544 -25.12 49.95 -20.71
N ALA A 545 -24.56 50.39 -19.57
CA ALA A 545 -25.20 50.26 -18.27
C ALA A 545 -26.52 51.07 -18.18
N GLU A 546 -26.51 52.36 -18.58
CA GLU A 546 -27.74 53.18 -18.65
C GLU A 546 -28.76 52.61 -19.63
N LYS A 547 -28.36 52.04 -20.77
CA LYS A 547 -29.27 51.33 -21.69
C LYS A 547 -29.88 50.09 -21.04
N ALA A 548 -29.10 49.29 -20.33
CA ALA A 548 -29.59 48.11 -19.63
C ALA A 548 -30.57 48.48 -18.50
N GLU A 549 -30.30 49.57 -17.79
CA GLU A 549 -31.15 50.10 -16.72
C GLU A 549 -32.42 50.79 -17.28
N LEU A 550 -32.37 51.41 -18.45
CA LEU A 550 -33.55 51.94 -19.14
C LEU A 550 -34.44 50.83 -19.73
N ALA A 551 -33.86 49.67 -20.05
CA ALA A 551 -34.58 48.50 -20.57
C ALA A 551 -35.34 47.70 -19.49
N SER A 552 -35.04 47.90 -18.20
CA SER A 552 -35.68 47.17 -17.08
C SER A 552 -36.84 47.93 -16.41
N GLN A 553 -37.13 49.17 -16.80
CA GLN A 553 -38.23 49.95 -16.23
C GLN A 553 -39.62 49.51 -16.76
N PRO A 554 -40.66 49.44 -15.92
CA PRO A 554 -42.00 49.02 -16.32
C PRO A 554 -42.66 50.06 -17.25
N GLN A 555 -43.10 49.61 -18.43
CA GLN A 555 -43.70 50.50 -19.43
C GLN A 555 -45.17 50.83 -19.11
N VAL A 556 -45.51 52.11 -19.16
CA VAL A 556 -46.89 52.61 -18.98
C VAL A 556 -47.70 52.40 -20.26
N ALA A 557 -48.61 51.43 -20.26
CA ALA A 557 -49.51 51.18 -21.38
C ALA A 557 -50.60 52.27 -21.47
N ASN A 558 -50.67 52.95 -22.62
CA ASN A 558 -51.74 53.89 -22.97
C ASN A 558 -52.94 53.12 -23.54
N LEU A 559 -54.08 53.16 -22.85
CA LEU A 559 -55.31 52.43 -23.25
C LEU A 559 -56.27 53.30 -24.06
N GLY A 560 -55.89 54.54 -24.39
CA GLY A 560 -56.72 55.50 -25.10
C GLY A 560 -57.74 56.21 -24.19
N GLY A 561 -58.32 57.31 -24.69
CA GLY A 561 -59.33 58.08 -23.96
C GLY A 561 -58.81 58.86 -22.75
N GLY A 562 -57.50 58.95 -22.54
CA GLY A 562 -56.88 59.64 -21.40
C GLY A 562 -56.66 58.77 -20.16
N MET A 563 -56.78 57.44 -20.28
CA MET A 563 -56.43 56.48 -19.22
C MET A 563 -55.14 55.72 -19.53
N PHE A 564 -54.31 55.58 -18.50
CA PHE A 564 -53.08 54.78 -18.47
C PHE A 564 -53.21 53.78 -17.31
N SER A 565 -52.70 52.55 -17.47
CA SER A 565 -52.70 51.59 -16.36
C SER A 565 -51.53 51.84 -15.39
N ILE A 566 -51.80 51.74 -14.09
CA ILE A 566 -50.86 51.98 -12.97
C ILE A 566 -50.67 50.69 -12.15
N GLU A 567 -51.17 49.56 -12.64
CA GLU A 567 -51.31 48.30 -11.87
C GLU A 567 -49.98 47.61 -11.51
N GLY A 568 -48.84 48.10 -12.04
CA GLY A 568 -47.48 47.66 -11.67
C GLY A 568 -46.73 48.57 -10.69
N LEU A 569 -47.38 49.58 -10.09
CA LEU A 569 -46.70 50.69 -9.36
C LEU A 569 -47.00 50.78 -7.85
N MET A 570 -47.59 49.75 -7.24
CA MET A 570 -47.95 49.76 -5.81
C MET A 570 -47.48 48.49 -5.08
N ASN A 571 -46.52 48.65 -4.16
CA ASN A 571 -46.40 47.77 -2.99
C ASN A 571 -46.25 48.64 -1.74
N GLU A 572 -46.88 48.25 -0.64
CA GLU A 572 -47.18 49.13 0.48
C GLU A 572 -46.02 49.22 1.49
N LYS A 573 -45.53 50.45 1.74
CA LYS A 573 -45.47 51.05 3.10
C LYS A 573 -44.80 52.43 3.06
N GLN A 574 -45.52 53.42 3.57
CA GLN A 574 -44.99 54.74 3.89
C GLN A 574 -45.23 55.00 5.39
N THR A 575 -44.19 55.43 6.10
CA THR A 575 -44.33 56.27 7.30
C THR A 575 -43.07 57.10 7.46
N GLU A 576 -43.26 58.39 7.63
CA GLU A 576 -42.21 59.40 7.66
C GLU A 576 -41.53 59.46 9.04
N ASN A 577 -40.30 59.99 9.10
CA ASN A 577 -40.08 61.29 9.72
C ASN A 577 -38.65 61.82 9.52
N ASP A 578 -38.55 63.15 9.48
CA ASP A 578 -37.32 63.95 9.55
C ASP A 578 -36.46 63.60 10.79
N ASP A 579 -35.14 63.67 10.67
CA ASP A 579 -34.41 64.94 10.92
C ASP A 579 -32.95 64.83 10.44
N ARG A 580 -32.32 65.95 10.11
CA ARG A 580 -30.93 66.00 9.65
C ARG A 580 -30.19 67.18 10.26
N SER A 581 -29.09 66.86 10.97
CA SER A 581 -27.93 67.72 11.28
C SER A 581 -27.95 68.44 12.65
N PRO A 582 -26.79 68.85 13.21
CA PRO A 582 -25.47 68.19 13.16
C PRO A 582 -24.59 68.36 14.45
N VAL A 583 -23.37 67.77 14.44
CA VAL A 583 -22.15 68.07 15.26
C VAL A 583 -22.30 68.07 16.81
N ASN A 584 -21.47 67.31 17.55
CA ASN A 584 -20.15 67.80 17.98
C ASN A 584 -19.33 66.81 18.85
N GLU A 585 -18.03 67.05 18.82
CA GLU A 585 -17.00 66.84 19.86
C GLU A 585 -16.60 65.43 20.38
N GLU A 586 -15.27 65.30 20.39
CA GLU A 586 -14.41 64.32 21.04
C GLU A 586 -14.72 64.15 22.53
N THR A 587 -14.43 62.97 23.09
CA THR A 587 -13.47 62.85 24.22
C THR A 587 -13.09 61.39 24.53
N THR A 588 -11.78 61.17 24.73
CA THR A 588 -11.10 60.41 25.82
C THR A 588 -11.89 59.40 26.66
N SER A 589 -11.33 58.31 27.20
CA SER A 589 -10.00 57.67 27.13
C SER A 589 -10.06 56.36 27.96
N ASP A 590 -8.97 55.56 27.94
CA ASP A 590 -8.61 54.52 28.92
C ASP A 590 -9.60 53.34 29.10
N VAL A 591 -9.28 52.11 28.65
CA VAL A 591 -8.30 51.17 29.24
C VAL A 591 -8.67 50.80 30.68
N GLN A 592 -9.21 49.59 30.91
CA GLN A 592 -8.57 48.57 31.78
C GLN A 592 -9.34 47.23 31.98
N MET A 593 -8.57 46.13 31.88
CA MET A 593 -8.61 44.87 32.65
C MET A 593 -9.55 43.70 32.27
N GLU A 594 -8.96 42.51 32.42
CA GLU A 594 -9.41 41.15 32.12
C GLU A 594 -10.09 40.48 33.34
N GLU A 595 -10.98 39.49 33.14
CA GLU A 595 -10.67 38.04 33.35
C GLU A 595 -11.93 37.12 33.23
N THR A 596 -11.93 36.33 32.15
CA THR A 596 -12.34 34.90 32.00
C THR A 596 -13.46 34.20 32.82
N ASN A 597 -14.53 33.82 32.09
CA ASN A 597 -15.26 32.51 32.11
C ASN A 597 -16.11 32.12 33.36
N PRO A 598 -16.90 31.00 33.38
CA PRO A 598 -17.27 30.03 32.32
C PRO A 598 -18.78 29.61 32.25
N ALA A 599 -19.10 28.65 31.33
CA ALA A 599 -20.10 27.54 31.42
C ALA A 599 -21.32 27.51 30.45
N GLU A 600 -21.78 26.27 30.18
CA GLU A 600 -22.98 25.80 29.45
C GLU A 600 -23.04 26.09 27.92
N GLY A 601 -23.63 25.25 27.04
CA GLY A 601 -24.23 23.92 27.23
C GLY A 601 -25.36 23.63 26.21
N GLU A 602 -25.25 22.51 25.47
CA GLU A 602 -26.31 21.80 24.71
C GLU A 602 -26.93 22.35 23.38
N ASN A 603 -26.69 21.57 22.30
CA ASN A 603 -27.62 20.95 21.33
C ASN A 603 -28.41 21.67 20.19
N SER A 604 -28.70 20.79 19.22
CA SER A 604 -29.71 20.77 18.14
C SER A 604 -29.51 21.59 16.86
N ASP A 605 -29.10 20.84 15.82
CA ASP A 605 -29.88 20.57 14.60
C ASP A 605 -30.11 21.62 13.49
N ALA A 606 -29.57 21.23 12.33
CA ALA A 606 -30.31 20.97 11.08
C ALA A 606 -30.49 22.08 10.01
N VAL A 607 -29.79 21.79 8.90
CA VAL A 607 -30.32 21.72 7.52
C VAL A 607 -30.37 23.00 6.66
N SER A 608 -29.85 22.81 5.44
CA SER A 608 -29.94 23.54 4.15
C SER A 608 -31.40 23.99 3.79
N PRO A 609 -31.76 24.63 2.64
CA PRO A 609 -31.11 24.56 1.31
C PRO A 609 -31.31 25.85 0.43
N ASP A 610 -31.30 25.92 -0.93
CA ASP A 610 -30.96 24.97 -2.04
C ASP A 610 -30.54 25.71 -3.34
N GLU A 611 -30.33 24.94 -4.43
CA GLU A 611 -30.66 25.16 -5.88
C GLU A 611 -30.64 26.58 -6.54
N GLY A 612 -30.21 26.76 -7.80
CA GLY A 612 -29.64 25.79 -8.76
C GLY A 612 -29.68 26.24 -10.24
N ALA A 613 -29.09 25.42 -11.11
CA ALA A 613 -29.31 25.25 -12.57
C ALA A 613 -28.74 26.25 -13.64
N ASP A 614 -28.01 25.64 -14.59
CA ASP A 614 -28.02 25.83 -16.07
C ASP A 614 -27.51 27.13 -16.77
N ALA A 615 -26.91 27.10 -17.98
CA ALA A 615 -26.26 26.04 -18.78
C ALA A 615 -25.53 26.58 -20.05
N ALA A 616 -24.61 25.76 -20.61
CA ALA A 616 -24.32 25.51 -22.05
C ALA A 616 -23.31 26.32 -22.93
N ALA A 617 -22.45 25.53 -23.62
CA ALA A 617 -21.85 25.69 -24.97
C ALA A 617 -20.70 26.71 -25.24
N ALA A 618 -19.69 26.45 -26.11
CA ALA A 618 -19.17 25.25 -26.82
C ALA A 618 -17.80 25.54 -27.53
N GLN A 619 -17.19 24.52 -28.18
CA GLN A 619 -16.05 24.55 -29.16
C GLN A 619 -14.60 24.72 -28.63
N THR A 620 -13.51 24.19 -29.23
CA THR A 620 -13.20 22.98 -30.06
C THR A 620 -11.66 22.74 -30.13
N ASP A 621 -11.24 21.53 -30.50
CA ASP A 621 -9.98 21.13 -31.17
C ASP A 621 -8.61 20.93 -30.46
N ALA A 622 -7.92 19.91 -31.00
CA ALA A 622 -6.47 19.63 -31.06
C ALA A 622 -5.73 19.08 -29.81
N VAL A 623 -5.55 17.76 -29.77
CA VAL A 623 -4.44 17.08 -29.08
C VAL A 623 -3.24 16.98 -30.03
N ALA A 624 -2.08 17.51 -29.64
CA ALA A 624 -0.86 17.47 -30.45
C ALA A 624 -0.14 16.10 -30.39
N GLY A 625 0.47 15.70 -31.51
CA GLY A 625 1.13 14.40 -31.66
C GLY A 625 2.54 14.32 -31.05
N THR A 626 3.00 13.10 -30.76
CA THR A 626 4.37 12.84 -30.28
C THR A 626 5.33 12.62 -31.46
N ILE A 627 6.48 13.32 -31.44
CA ILE A 627 7.49 13.29 -32.51
C ILE A 627 8.59 12.27 -32.22
N CYS A 628 9.02 11.50 -33.23
CA CYS A 628 10.18 10.62 -33.13
C CYS A 628 11.51 11.41 -33.08
N THR A 629 12.28 11.26 -32.00
CA THR A 629 13.55 11.99 -31.79
C THR A 629 14.71 11.59 -32.71
N GLY A 630 14.58 10.50 -33.48
CA GLY A 630 15.59 10.07 -34.46
C GLY A 630 15.40 10.61 -35.88
N CYS A 631 14.16 10.91 -36.30
CA CYS A 631 13.85 11.28 -37.69
C CYS A 631 12.77 12.37 -37.86
N GLY A 632 12.13 12.83 -36.79
CA GLY A 632 11.31 14.05 -36.79
C GLY A 632 9.89 13.94 -37.36
N THR A 633 9.35 12.74 -37.58
CA THR A 633 7.97 12.54 -38.05
C THR A 633 6.98 12.21 -36.91
N GLU A 634 5.72 12.62 -37.11
CA GLU A 634 4.60 12.37 -36.19
C GLU A 634 3.75 11.19 -36.66
N GLY A 635 3.44 10.27 -35.74
CA GLY A 635 2.60 9.10 -36.00
C GLY A 635 2.77 8.01 -34.95
N GLY A 636 1.67 7.46 -34.44
CA GLY A 636 1.70 6.43 -33.39
C GLY A 636 2.15 5.07 -33.93
N GLY A 637 3.27 4.55 -33.41
CA GLY A 637 3.66 3.14 -33.53
C GLY A 637 4.32 2.70 -34.84
N GLY A 638 5.66 2.70 -34.86
CA GLY A 638 6.47 1.95 -35.84
C GLY A 638 6.98 2.75 -37.04
N CYS A 639 8.23 3.24 -36.96
CA CYS A 639 8.92 3.84 -38.10
C CYS A 639 9.57 2.74 -38.98
N PRO A 640 9.36 2.70 -40.31
CA PRO A 640 9.84 1.59 -41.15
C PRO A 640 11.36 1.51 -41.40
N ASP A 641 12.10 2.60 -41.21
CA ASP A 641 13.53 2.71 -41.60
C ASP A 641 14.53 2.60 -40.41
N CYS A 642 14.07 2.50 -39.17
CA CYS A 642 14.92 2.25 -38.00
C CYS A 642 14.62 0.88 -37.38
N GLY A 643 15.61 -0.01 -37.38
CA GLY A 643 15.46 -1.43 -37.04
C GLY A 643 14.95 -1.73 -35.62
N ALA A 644 14.33 -2.89 -35.47
CA ALA A 644 13.50 -3.25 -34.32
C ALA A 644 14.25 -3.51 -33.00
N VAL A 645 13.57 -3.20 -31.89
CA VAL A 645 13.76 -3.82 -30.58
C VAL A 645 12.53 -4.72 -30.34
N ALA A 646 12.75 -5.97 -29.93
CA ALA A 646 11.69 -6.99 -29.92
C ALA A 646 10.84 -6.97 -28.63
N GLY A 647 9.52 -7.09 -28.80
CA GLY A 647 8.54 -7.29 -27.73
C GLY A 647 7.11 -7.41 -28.31
N ASP A 648 6.49 -8.57 -28.11
CA ASP A 648 5.07 -8.93 -28.28
C ASP A 648 4.29 -8.54 -29.55
N ALA A 649 3.97 -9.55 -30.37
CA ALA A 649 2.94 -9.47 -31.41
C ALA A 649 2.34 -10.85 -31.80
N THR A 650 1.42 -11.40 -30.99
CA THR A 650 0.50 -12.49 -31.41
C THR A 650 -0.81 -12.45 -30.63
N TYR A 651 -1.74 -11.54 -30.98
CA TYR A 651 -3.14 -11.63 -30.54
C TYR A 651 -4.20 -11.02 -31.49
N ALA A 652 -3.84 -10.65 -32.73
CA ALA A 652 -4.72 -9.86 -33.62
C ALA A 652 -5.22 -10.60 -34.89
N VAL A 653 -5.08 -11.92 -34.99
CA VAL A 653 -5.32 -12.68 -36.25
C VAL A 653 -6.42 -13.76 -36.14
N MET A 654 -6.94 -14.07 -34.94
CA MET A 654 -7.95 -15.14 -34.78
C MET A 654 -9.41 -14.69 -34.68
N GLU A 655 -9.72 -13.41 -34.46
CA GLU A 655 -11.10 -12.94 -34.32
C GLU A 655 -11.83 -12.66 -35.66
N GLY A 656 -11.10 -12.60 -36.78
CA GLY A 656 -11.69 -12.33 -38.10
C GLY A 656 -12.35 -13.55 -38.77
N GLY A 657 -11.94 -14.77 -38.40
CA GLY A 657 -12.31 -15.99 -39.14
C GLY A 657 -13.55 -16.74 -38.64
N LEU A 658 -13.89 -16.66 -37.36
CA LEU A 658 -14.98 -17.47 -36.77
C LEU A 658 -16.40 -16.92 -36.97
N LYS A 659 -16.55 -15.71 -37.53
CA LYS A 659 -17.86 -15.03 -37.57
C LYS A 659 -18.78 -15.49 -38.71
N GLU A 660 -18.25 -16.16 -39.74
CA GLU A 660 -19.03 -16.62 -40.90
C GLU A 660 -19.41 -18.11 -40.84
N GLU A 661 -18.80 -18.93 -39.97
CA GLU A 661 -19.17 -20.35 -39.80
C GLU A 661 -20.29 -20.58 -38.77
N LEU A 662 -20.52 -19.65 -37.82
CA LEU A 662 -21.51 -19.84 -36.75
C LEU A 662 -22.97 -19.60 -37.17
N GLU A 663 -23.23 -18.96 -38.31
CA GLU A 663 -24.61 -18.70 -38.79
C GLU A 663 -25.21 -19.88 -39.60
N ALA A 664 -24.48 -20.98 -39.78
CA ALA A 664 -24.83 -22.04 -40.74
C ALA A 664 -25.53 -23.30 -40.17
N LEU A 665 -25.61 -23.49 -38.85
CA LEU A 665 -26.20 -24.68 -38.23
C LEU A 665 -27.22 -24.33 -37.13
N GLY A 666 -28.50 -24.59 -37.42
CA GLY A 666 -29.61 -24.21 -36.56
C GLY A 666 -30.01 -25.26 -35.51
N ALA A 667 -30.35 -24.76 -34.33
CA ALA A 667 -31.24 -25.32 -33.30
C ALA A 667 -31.35 -26.86 -33.18
N ASP A 668 -30.67 -27.41 -32.16
CA ASP A 668 -31.32 -28.34 -31.23
C ASP A 668 -31.17 -27.80 -29.80
N THR A 669 -32.17 -28.02 -28.95
CA THR A 669 -32.30 -27.40 -27.63
C THR A 669 -32.44 -28.43 -26.52
N SER A 670 -31.31 -28.87 -25.96
CA SER A 670 -31.26 -29.36 -24.57
C SER A 670 -29.86 -29.15 -23.97
N LYS A 671 -29.80 -28.55 -22.78
CA LYS A 671 -28.60 -28.31 -21.95
C LYS A 671 -27.29 -27.96 -22.70
N SER A 672 -27.18 -26.71 -23.17
CA SER A 672 -25.86 -26.08 -23.27
C SER A 672 -25.53 -25.48 -21.89
N GLU A 673 -24.51 -26.02 -21.22
CA GLU A 673 -24.01 -25.45 -19.98
C GLU A 673 -23.25 -24.16 -20.30
N THR A 674 -23.77 -23.03 -19.80
CA THR A 674 -23.12 -21.74 -19.96
C THR A 674 -21.89 -21.69 -19.06
N MET A 675 -20.71 -21.80 -19.66
CA MET A 675 -19.44 -21.55 -18.98
C MET A 675 -19.25 -20.06 -18.67
N PHE A 676 -18.52 -19.74 -17.61
CA PHE A 676 -18.34 -18.37 -17.13
C PHE A 676 -16.86 -18.00 -16.95
N THR A 677 -16.53 -16.71 -17.06
CA THR A 677 -15.17 -16.18 -16.83
C THR A 677 -14.99 -15.53 -15.46
N HIS A 678 -16.05 -15.20 -14.72
CA HIS A 678 -15.94 -14.58 -13.38
C HIS A 678 -16.34 -15.59 -12.31
N LEU A 679 -15.49 -15.73 -11.29
CA LEU A 679 -15.67 -16.62 -10.15
C LEU A 679 -15.62 -15.82 -8.86
N MET A 680 -16.70 -15.81 -8.08
CA MET A 680 -16.72 -15.32 -6.71
C MET A 680 -16.21 -16.39 -5.75
N VAL A 681 -15.37 -16.01 -4.80
CA VAL A 681 -14.96 -16.85 -3.67
C VAL A 681 -15.11 -16.06 -2.37
N ASP A 682 -15.59 -16.75 -1.34
CA ASP A 682 -15.53 -16.30 0.05
C ASP A 682 -14.97 -17.46 0.91
N LEU A 683 -14.30 -17.14 2.02
CA LEU A 683 -13.57 -18.11 2.84
C LEU A 683 -13.86 -17.91 4.32
N GLU A 684 -14.24 -19.00 5.00
CA GLU A 684 -14.21 -19.03 6.46
C GLU A 684 -12.89 -19.62 6.96
N THR A 685 -12.28 -18.95 7.94
CA THR A 685 -10.89 -19.18 8.34
C THR A 685 -10.66 -19.05 9.85
N MET A 686 -9.59 -19.68 10.33
CA MET A 686 -9.14 -19.61 11.72
C MET A 686 -8.01 -18.58 11.97
N GLY A 687 -7.75 -17.68 11.03
CA GLY A 687 -6.74 -16.63 11.15
C GLY A 687 -6.93 -15.52 10.12
N LYS A 688 -6.08 -14.49 10.12
CA LYS A 688 -6.25 -13.30 9.26
C LYS A 688 -5.11 -13.05 8.27
N LYS A 689 -4.26 -14.04 8.05
CA LYS A 689 -3.03 -13.91 7.25
C LYS A 689 -2.88 -15.12 6.33
N PRO A 690 -2.22 -14.97 5.17
CA PRO A 690 -1.79 -16.09 4.34
C PRO A 690 -1.13 -17.19 5.20
N GLY A 691 -1.54 -18.43 4.99
CA GLY A 691 -1.17 -19.58 5.82
C GLY A 691 -1.99 -19.77 7.11
N ALA A 692 -3.14 -19.10 7.25
CA ALA A 692 -4.15 -19.46 8.25
C ALA A 692 -4.98 -20.67 7.78
N PRO A 693 -5.50 -21.53 8.69
CA PRO A 693 -6.35 -22.65 8.29
C PRO A 693 -7.66 -22.14 7.68
N ILE A 694 -7.97 -22.62 6.49
CA ILE A 694 -9.30 -22.52 5.89
C ILE A 694 -10.16 -23.64 6.50
N VAL A 695 -11.40 -23.30 6.87
CA VAL A 695 -12.40 -24.23 7.42
C VAL A 695 -13.64 -24.37 6.52
N SER A 696 -13.93 -23.41 5.64
CA SER A 696 -14.79 -23.67 4.48
C SER A 696 -14.47 -22.76 3.30
N VAL A 697 -14.65 -23.27 2.09
CA VAL A 697 -14.59 -22.52 0.83
C VAL A 697 -16.00 -22.46 0.24
N GLY A 698 -16.45 -21.28 -0.15
CA GLY A 698 -17.68 -21.09 -0.93
C GLY A 698 -17.35 -20.34 -2.22
N ALA A 699 -17.86 -20.84 -3.35
CA ALA A 699 -17.58 -20.23 -4.65
C ALA A 699 -18.75 -20.30 -5.62
N VAL A 700 -18.88 -19.27 -6.47
CA VAL A 700 -20.00 -19.11 -7.41
C VAL A 700 -19.47 -18.54 -8.72
N PHE A 701 -19.59 -19.28 -9.82
CA PHE A 701 -19.40 -18.71 -11.15
C PHE A 701 -20.54 -17.74 -11.48
N PHE A 702 -20.26 -16.64 -12.16
CA PHE A 702 -21.29 -15.67 -12.54
C PHE A 702 -20.90 -14.83 -13.76
N ASP A 703 -21.88 -14.14 -14.33
CA ASP A 703 -21.68 -13.05 -15.27
C ASP A 703 -22.07 -11.71 -14.61
N PRO A 704 -21.12 -10.77 -14.39
CA PRO A 704 -21.43 -9.49 -13.79
C PRO A 704 -22.34 -8.61 -14.67
N ALA A 705 -22.36 -8.81 -16.00
CA ALA A 705 -23.16 -8.01 -16.91
C ALA A 705 -24.65 -8.42 -16.91
N SER A 706 -24.97 -9.71 -16.95
CA SER A 706 -26.37 -10.18 -16.85
C SER A 706 -26.85 -10.45 -15.43
N GLY A 707 -25.95 -10.60 -14.45
CA GLY A 707 -26.29 -10.99 -13.08
C GLY A 707 -26.70 -12.45 -12.92
N LYS A 708 -26.47 -13.28 -13.95
CA LYS A 708 -26.72 -14.72 -13.88
C LYS A 708 -25.60 -15.41 -13.10
N THR A 709 -25.99 -16.28 -12.18
CA THR A 709 -25.11 -17.26 -11.54
C THR A 709 -24.99 -18.52 -12.39
N GLY A 710 -23.85 -19.19 -12.28
CA GLY A 710 -23.53 -20.47 -12.88
C GLY A 710 -23.44 -21.57 -11.82
N ALA A 711 -22.51 -22.49 -12.01
CA ALA A 711 -22.22 -23.53 -11.03
C ALA A 711 -21.66 -22.97 -9.72
N GLU A 712 -21.88 -23.72 -8.66
CA GLU A 712 -21.57 -23.35 -7.28
C GLU A 712 -20.78 -24.47 -6.62
N TYR A 713 -19.85 -24.09 -5.74
CA TYR A 713 -19.01 -24.99 -4.98
C TYR A 713 -19.06 -24.61 -3.50
N TYR A 714 -19.21 -25.59 -2.63
CA TYR A 714 -19.11 -25.40 -1.19
C TYR A 714 -18.48 -26.63 -0.55
N GLN A 715 -17.42 -26.42 0.22
CA GLN A 715 -16.73 -27.49 0.92
C GLN A 715 -16.33 -27.02 2.31
N VAL A 716 -16.71 -27.79 3.33
CA VAL A 716 -16.15 -27.67 4.69
C VAL A 716 -14.87 -28.50 4.76
N ILE A 717 -13.82 -27.89 5.28
CA ILE A 717 -12.45 -28.42 5.31
C ILE A 717 -12.07 -28.74 6.75
N SER A 718 -11.49 -29.93 6.95
CA SER A 718 -11.00 -30.37 8.24
C SER A 718 -9.94 -29.41 8.78
N LEU A 719 -10.23 -28.77 9.92
CA LEU A 719 -9.29 -27.88 10.60
C LEU A 719 -7.99 -28.61 10.98
N GLU A 720 -8.08 -29.88 11.37
CA GLU A 720 -6.91 -30.70 11.67
C GLU A 720 -6.06 -30.93 10.41
N SER A 721 -6.69 -31.26 9.28
CA SER A 721 -5.99 -31.40 7.99
C SER A 721 -5.31 -30.09 7.58
N SER A 722 -6.03 -28.97 7.58
CA SER A 722 -5.45 -27.64 7.30
C SER A 722 -4.23 -27.34 8.19
N MET A 723 -4.29 -27.68 9.48
CA MET A 723 -3.17 -27.49 10.41
C MET A 723 -2.02 -28.50 10.22
N SER A 724 -2.28 -29.73 9.77
CA SER A 724 -1.23 -30.72 9.50
C SER A 724 -0.36 -30.33 8.30
N PHE A 725 -0.93 -29.65 7.30
CA PHE A 725 -0.18 -29.02 6.19
C PHE A 725 0.57 -27.75 6.62
N GLY A 726 0.54 -27.37 7.90
CA GLY A 726 1.34 -26.30 8.49
C GLY A 726 0.63 -24.97 8.65
N ALA A 727 -0.67 -24.88 8.33
CA ALA A 727 -1.45 -23.67 8.55
C ALA A 727 -1.57 -23.33 10.05
N ARG A 728 -1.59 -22.03 10.39
CA ARG A 728 -1.49 -21.56 11.78
C ARG A 728 -2.67 -20.68 12.18
N PRO A 729 -3.52 -21.08 13.13
CA PRO A 729 -4.65 -20.28 13.55
C PRO A 729 -4.23 -19.11 14.45
N ASP A 730 -4.98 -18.01 14.39
CA ASP A 730 -4.82 -16.86 15.28
C ASP A 730 -5.74 -17.03 16.51
N ALA A 731 -5.17 -16.93 17.71
CA ALA A 731 -5.94 -17.04 18.96
C ALA A 731 -7.10 -16.02 19.06
N SER A 732 -6.94 -14.83 18.47
CA SER A 732 -8.01 -13.83 18.39
C SER A 732 -9.19 -14.25 17.50
N THR A 733 -8.94 -15.04 16.46
CA THR A 733 -9.97 -15.52 15.54
C THR A 733 -10.70 -16.72 16.14
N ILE A 734 -10.00 -17.64 16.80
CA ILE A 734 -10.63 -18.70 17.63
C ILE A 734 -11.56 -18.07 18.70
N LEU A 735 -11.08 -17.08 19.44
CA LEU A 735 -11.89 -16.37 20.45
C LEU A 735 -13.04 -15.54 19.86
N TRP A 736 -13.01 -15.25 18.55
CA TRP A 736 -14.11 -14.60 17.84
C TRP A 736 -15.14 -15.65 17.39
N TRP A 737 -14.71 -16.79 16.84
CA TRP A 737 -15.58 -17.92 16.50
C TRP A 737 -16.37 -18.46 17.69
N LEU A 738 -15.71 -18.61 18.85
CA LEU A 738 -16.37 -19.03 20.09
C LEU A 738 -17.54 -18.11 20.52
N LYS A 739 -17.57 -16.85 20.06
CA LYS A 739 -18.62 -15.87 20.35
C LYS A 739 -19.76 -15.84 19.33
N GLN A 740 -19.64 -16.52 18.19
CA GLN A 740 -20.70 -16.56 17.18
C GLN A 740 -21.90 -17.38 17.64
N SER A 741 -22.96 -17.39 16.84
CA SER A 741 -24.15 -18.20 17.14
C SER A 741 -23.82 -19.70 17.13
N PRO A 742 -24.63 -20.55 17.79
CA PRO A 742 -24.46 -22.01 17.70
C PRO A 742 -24.40 -22.51 16.25
N GLU A 743 -25.26 -21.97 15.39
CA GLU A 743 -25.44 -22.35 13.99
C GLU A 743 -24.18 -22.07 13.18
N ALA A 744 -23.61 -20.86 13.31
CA ALA A 744 -22.35 -20.46 12.68
C ALA A 744 -21.17 -21.30 13.20
N ARG A 745 -21.15 -21.70 14.48
CA ARG A 745 -20.11 -22.61 15.00
C ARG A 745 -20.26 -24.05 14.52
N SER A 746 -21.49 -24.55 14.35
CA SER A 746 -21.70 -25.89 13.78
C SER A 746 -21.32 -25.96 12.30
N ALA A 747 -21.51 -24.89 11.53
CA ALA A 747 -21.19 -24.87 10.09
C ALA A 747 -19.69 -25.11 9.77
N ILE A 748 -18.80 -24.84 10.72
CA ILE A 748 -17.34 -25.04 10.62
C ILE A 748 -16.79 -26.18 11.49
N VAL A 749 -17.67 -26.88 12.22
CA VAL A 749 -17.36 -28.06 13.04
C VAL A 749 -18.44 -29.12 12.80
N VAL A 750 -18.60 -29.51 11.54
CA VAL A 750 -19.32 -30.73 11.15
C VAL A 750 -18.36 -31.92 11.19
N ASP A 751 -18.86 -33.12 11.40
CA ASP A 751 -18.03 -34.34 11.35
C ASP A 751 -17.70 -34.74 9.90
N ASP A 752 -18.59 -34.41 8.95
CA ASP A 752 -18.44 -34.61 7.51
C ASP A 752 -17.55 -33.51 6.90
N THR A 753 -16.24 -33.59 7.17
CA THR A 753 -15.22 -32.69 6.62
C THR A 753 -14.29 -33.40 5.65
N VAL A 754 -13.91 -32.68 4.60
CA VAL A 754 -12.94 -33.15 3.61
C VAL A 754 -11.54 -32.67 3.98
N GLY A 755 -10.50 -33.43 3.62
CA GLY A 755 -9.10 -33.03 3.84
C GLY A 755 -8.73 -31.78 3.03
N LEU A 756 -7.73 -31.01 3.46
CA LEU A 756 -7.35 -29.78 2.75
C LEU A 756 -7.01 -30.05 1.28
N VAL A 757 -6.17 -31.04 1.00
CA VAL A 757 -5.73 -31.36 -0.37
C VAL A 757 -6.90 -31.79 -1.25
N GLU A 758 -7.74 -32.71 -0.78
CA GLU A 758 -8.94 -33.20 -1.48
C GLU A 758 -9.95 -32.08 -1.74
N ALA A 759 -10.15 -31.14 -0.79
CA ALA A 759 -10.98 -29.96 -1.02
C ALA A 759 -10.40 -29.06 -2.11
N LEU A 760 -9.08 -28.82 -2.10
CA LEU A 760 -8.44 -28.04 -3.16
C LEU A 760 -8.49 -28.74 -4.53
N GLU A 761 -8.38 -30.08 -4.58
CA GLU A 761 -8.59 -30.88 -5.79
C GLU A 761 -10.02 -30.73 -6.34
N HIS A 762 -11.04 -30.95 -5.51
CA HIS A 762 -12.44 -30.75 -5.92
C HIS A 762 -12.71 -29.30 -6.39
N PHE A 763 -12.00 -28.31 -5.84
CA PHE A 763 -12.06 -26.92 -6.29
C PHE A 763 -11.34 -26.69 -7.63
N LEU A 764 -10.23 -27.40 -7.91
CA LEU A 764 -9.57 -27.38 -9.22
C LEU A 764 -10.47 -27.99 -10.31
N ASP A 765 -11.08 -29.14 -10.03
CA ASP A 765 -11.99 -29.83 -10.96
C ASP A 765 -13.21 -28.95 -11.25
N PHE A 766 -13.83 -28.39 -10.21
CA PHE A 766 -14.92 -27.41 -10.35
C PHE A 766 -14.55 -26.22 -11.24
N ILE A 767 -13.33 -25.67 -11.11
CA ILE A 767 -12.86 -24.60 -12.01
C ILE A 767 -12.68 -25.14 -13.44
N ALA A 768 -12.08 -26.31 -13.61
CA ALA A 768 -11.78 -26.89 -14.93
C ALA A 768 -13.05 -27.18 -15.73
N GLU A 769 -14.10 -27.68 -15.08
CA GLU A 769 -15.40 -28.01 -15.69
C GLU A 769 -16.21 -26.77 -16.10
N ASN A 770 -16.10 -25.66 -15.35
CA ASN A 770 -17.03 -24.53 -15.48
C ASN A 770 -16.41 -23.24 -16.06
N ALA A 771 -15.07 -23.15 -16.16
CA ALA A 771 -14.37 -21.97 -16.64
C ALA A 771 -14.40 -21.82 -18.17
N ALA A 772 -15.01 -20.73 -18.65
CA ALA A 772 -14.94 -20.35 -20.05
C ALA A 772 -13.49 -20.05 -20.46
N ASN A 773 -13.00 -20.76 -21.48
CA ASN A 773 -11.63 -20.68 -21.99
C ASN A 773 -10.54 -21.15 -20.99
N GLY A 774 -10.90 -21.97 -20.00
CA GLY A 774 -9.97 -22.61 -19.07
C GLY A 774 -9.49 -21.74 -17.92
N SER A 775 -8.96 -22.39 -16.88
CA SER A 775 -8.68 -21.81 -15.56
C SER A 775 -7.84 -20.53 -15.56
N LYS A 776 -6.84 -20.42 -16.44
CA LYS A 776 -5.97 -19.23 -16.55
C LYS A 776 -6.69 -17.94 -16.98
N ASN A 777 -7.89 -18.05 -17.55
CA ASN A 777 -8.70 -16.91 -17.97
C ASN A 777 -9.78 -16.52 -16.94
N VAL A 778 -9.91 -17.27 -15.84
CA VAL A 778 -10.86 -16.95 -14.77
C VAL A 778 -10.45 -15.67 -14.04
N GLN A 779 -11.40 -14.76 -13.87
CA GLN A 779 -11.30 -13.57 -13.03
C GLN A 779 -11.82 -13.92 -11.63
N LEU A 780 -10.92 -13.99 -10.65
CA LEU A 780 -11.23 -14.41 -9.29
C LEU A 780 -11.59 -13.21 -8.42
N TRP A 781 -12.75 -13.24 -7.79
CA TRP A 781 -13.29 -12.20 -6.94
C TRP A 781 -13.26 -12.61 -5.46
N GLY A 782 -12.93 -11.65 -4.59
CA GLY A 782 -13.03 -11.80 -3.13
C GLY A 782 -13.44 -10.50 -2.43
N ASN A 783 -13.96 -10.60 -1.20
CA ASN A 783 -14.46 -9.48 -0.41
C ASN A 783 -13.34 -8.72 0.29
N GLY A 784 -12.37 -8.26 -0.51
CA GLY A 784 -11.00 -8.00 -0.08
C GLY A 784 -10.10 -9.02 -0.77
N SER A 785 -9.74 -8.80 -2.03
CA SER A 785 -8.98 -9.80 -2.82
C SER A 785 -7.62 -10.15 -2.22
N SER A 786 -6.99 -9.19 -1.54
CA SER A 786 -5.76 -9.37 -0.73
C SER A 786 -5.96 -10.17 0.57
N PHE A 787 -7.20 -10.57 0.86
CA PHE A 787 -7.57 -11.49 1.93
C PHE A 787 -7.93 -12.84 1.31
N ASP A 788 -9.09 -12.97 0.65
CA ASP A 788 -9.64 -14.26 0.22
C ASP A 788 -8.74 -14.96 -0.81
N CYS A 789 -8.37 -14.26 -1.90
CA CYS A 789 -7.54 -14.84 -2.95
C CYS A 789 -6.14 -15.21 -2.41
N SER A 790 -5.55 -14.36 -1.56
CA SER A 790 -4.23 -14.61 -0.96
C SER A 790 -4.23 -15.69 0.14
N LEU A 791 -5.36 -15.92 0.81
CA LEU A 791 -5.53 -17.04 1.73
C LEU A 791 -5.68 -18.35 0.97
N LEU A 792 -6.45 -18.36 -0.11
CA LEU A 792 -6.61 -19.51 -0.99
C LEU A 792 -5.28 -19.89 -1.66
N GLU A 793 -4.60 -18.93 -2.29
CA GLU A 793 -3.27 -19.12 -2.92
C GLU A 793 -2.26 -19.70 -1.92
N ALA A 794 -2.23 -19.20 -0.69
CA ALA A 794 -1.36 -19.75 0.36
C ALA A 794 -1.78 -21.15 0.86
N ALA A 795 -3.06 -21.51 0.79
CA ALA A 795 -3.50 -22.88 1.09
C ALA A 795 -3.05 -23.87 0.00
N PHE A 796 -3.09 -23.45 -1.27
CA PHE A 796 -2.49 -24.17 -2.39
C PHE A 796 -0.97 -24.33 -2.24
N GLU A 797 -0.24 -23.29 -1.82
CA GLU A 797 1.19 -23.38 -1.49
C GLU A 797 1.48 -24.38 -0.35
N LEU A 798 0.67 -24.40 0.72
CA LEU A 798 0.81 -25.36 1.83
C LEU A 798 0.52 -26.81 1.41
N ALA A 799 -0.35 -27.00 0.42
CA ALA A 799 -0.66 -28.29 -0.20
C ALA A 799 0.31 -28.70 -1.32
N ASP A 800 1.39 -27.94 -1.56
CA ASP A 800 2.35 -28.12 -2.67
C ASP A 800 1.67 -28.27 -4.06
N THR A 801 0.53 -27.60 -4.22
CA THR A 801 -0.35 -27.71 -5.39
C THR A 801 -0.36 -26.39 -6.17
N PRO A 802 -0.06 -26.37 -7.48
CA PRO A 802 -0.03 -25.12 -8.24
C PRO A 802 -1.40 -24.42 -8.31
N PHE A 803 -1.46 -23.16 -7.86
CA PHE A 803 -2.67 -22.36 -7.99
C PHE A 803 -2.96 -22.03 -9.48
N PRO A 804 -4.19 -22.26 -10.00
CA PRO A 804 -4.41 -22.25 -11.44
C PRO A 804 -4.73 -20.86 -12.02
N ILE A 805 -5.07 -19.88 -11.17
CA ILE A 805 -5.46 -18.52 -11.56
C ILE A 805 -4.29 -17.56 -11.30
N PRO A 806 -3.81 -16.81 -12.30
CA PRO A 806 -2.71 -15.87 -12.09
C PRO A 806 -3.15 -14.61 -11.34
N HIS A 807 -2.27 -14.07 -10.49
CA HIS A 807 -2.56 -12.93 -9.60
C HIS A 807 -3.10 -11.66 -10.30
N TRP A 808 -2.77 -11.42 -11.57
CA TRP A 808 -3.30 -10.28 -12.35
C TRP A 808 -4.79 -10.41 -12.71
N ASN A 809 -5.38 -11.59 -12.55
CA ASN A 809 -6.82 -11.81 -12.73
C ASN A 809 -7.65 -11.58 -11.45
N TYR A 810 -7.04 -11.20 -10.33
CA TYR A 810 -7.79 -10.93 -9.09
C TYR A 810 -8.66 -9.67 -9.24
N ARG A 811 -9.82 -9.69 -8.58
CA ARG A 811 -10.83 -8.63 -8.60
C ARG A 811 -11.33 -8.40 -7.17
N ASP A 812 -11.49 -7.13 -6.82
CA ASP A 812 -11.81 -6.73 -5.45
C ASP A 812 -13.24 -6.19 -5.35
N VAL A 813 -14.07 -6.87 -4.56
CA VAL A 813 -15.48 -6.51 -4.37
C VAL A 813 -15.64 -5.18 -3.64
N ARG A 814 -14.74 -4.83 -2.70
CA ARG A 814 -14.81 -3.58 -1.92
C ARG A 814 -14.62 -2.36 -2.82
N THR A 815 -13.74 -2.47 -3.81
CA THR A 815 -13.46 -1.45 -4.83
C THR A 815 -14.70 -1.19 -5.69
N VAL A 816 -15.38 -2.25 -6.16
CA VAL A 816 -16.64 -2.10 -6.91
C VAL A 816 -17.75 -1.51 -6.03
N VAL A 817 -17.85 -1.91 -4.76
CA VAL A 817 -18.81 -1.31 -3.81
C VAL A 817 -18.58 0.20 -3.63
N GLU A 818 -17.33 0.65 -3.57
CA GLU A 818 -17.03 2.08 -3.45
C GLU A 818 -17.39 2.87 -4.72
N LEU A 819 -17.14 2.31 -5.91
CA LEU A 819 -17.62 2.88 -7.18
C LEU A 819 -19.15 2.94 -7.25
N GLY A 820 -19.84 1.92 -6.72
CA GLY A 820 -21.30 1.91 -6.58
C GLY A 820 -21.81 3.09 -5.76
N LYS A 821 -21.23 3.35 -4.59
CA LYS A 821 -21.59 4.50 -3.75
C LYS A 821 -21.38 5.83 -4.48
N ALA A 822 -20.29 5.97 -5.22
CA ALA A 822 -19.99 7.18 -5.99
C ALA A 822 -21.05 7.49 -7.07
N VAL A 823 -21.75 6.46 -7.58
CA VAL A 823 -22.90 6.61 -8.51
C VAL A 823 -24.27 6.50 -7.82
N GLY A 824 -24.32 6.62 -6.49
CA GLY A 824 -25.56 6.64 -5.71
C GLY A 824 -26.21 5.29 -5.44
N LEU A 825 -25.50 4.17 -5.64
CA LEU A 825 -25.96 2.83 -5.26
C LEU A 825 -25.29 2.37 -3.97
N ASN A 826 -26.07 1.93 -2.99
CA ASN A 826 -25.55 1.34 -1.76
C ASN A 826 -25.92 -0.15 -1.66
N SER A 827 -25.82 -0.86 -2.79
CA SER A 827 -26.35 -2.22 -3.02
C SER A 827 -25.96 -3.27 -1.99
N ARG A 828 -24.86 -3.08 -1.23
CA ARG A 828 -24.45 -3.93 -0.10
C ARG A 828 -25.44 -3.89 1.09
N TYR A 829 -26.19 -2.80 1.25
CA TYR A 829 -27.20 -2.63 2.30
C TYR A 829 -28.62 -2.60 1.74
N ASP A 830 -28.78 -2.18 0.48
CA ASP A 830 -30.09 -2.09 -0.18
C ASP A 830 -30.63 -3.46 -0.62
N ILE A 831 -29.74 -4.43 -0.88
CA ILE A 831 -30.11 -5.82 -1.19
C ILE A 831 -30.13 -6.63 0.12
N PRO A 832 -31.25 -7.30 0.46
CA PRO A 832 -31.31 -8.18 1.63
C PRO A 832 -30.32 -9.34 1.54
N PHE A 833 -29.77 -9.74 2.70
CA PHE A 833 -29.02 -10.99 2.82
C PHE A 833 -29.97 -12.19 2.76
N GLU A 834 -29.57 -13.25 2.05
CA GLU A 834 -30.34 -14.49 1.91
C GLU A 834 -29.43 -15.70 2.19
N GLY A 835 -29.80 -16.48 3.20
CA GLY A 835 -28.99 -17.58 3.73
C GLY A 835 -28.51 -17.29 5.16
N ASP A 836 -27.64 -18.17 5.67
CA ASP A 836 -27.03 -18.02 6.98
C ASP A 836 -25.76 -17.17 6.89
N GLN A 837 -25.60 -16.22 7.81
CA GLN A 837 -24.37 -15.41 7.89
C GLN A 837 -23.22 -16.27 8.43
N HIS A 838 -22.02 -16.06 7.89
CA HIS A 838 -20.84 -16.91 8.14
C HIS A 838 -20.95 -18.31 7.52
N ASN A 839 -21.63 -18.38 6.36
CA ASN A 839 -21.56 -19.51 5.45
C ASN A 839 -20.96 -19.00 4.14
N ALA A 840 -19.76 -19.44 3.81
CA ALA A 840 -18.99 -18.93 2.67
C ALA A 840 -19.77 -18.96 1.33
N LEU A 841 -20.63 -19.96 1.08
CA LEU A 841 -21.42 -19.99 -0.16
C LEU A 841 -22.57 -18.96 -0.13
N ALA A 842 -23.25 -18.79 1.00
CA ALA A 842 -24.29 -17.76 1.15
C ALA A 842 -23.70 -16.35 1.00
N ASP A 843 -22.54 -16.11 1.62
CA ASP A 843 -21.79 -14.86 1.50
C ASP A 843 -21.33 -14.63 0.05
N ALA A 844 -20.73 -15.62 -0.64
CA ALA A 844 -20.36 -15.51 -2.06
C ALA A 844 -21.56 -15.22 -2.98
N ARG A 845 -22.69 -15.90 -2.80
CA ARG A 845 -23.95 -15.64 -3.54
C ARG A 845 -24.45 -14.21 -3.33
N HIS A 846 -24.43 -13.72 -2.09
CA HIS A 846 -24.86 -12.35 -1.79
C HIS A 846 -23.91 -11.31 -2.40
N GLN A 847 -22.61 -11.58 -2.40
CA GLN A 847 -21.60 -10.73 -3.04
C GLN A 847 -21.80 -10.62 -4.56
N VAL A 848 -22.11 -11.73 -5.24
CA VAL A 848 -22.46 -11.72 -6.67
C VAL A 848 -23.63 -10.77 -6.94
N LYS A 849 -24.73 -10.87 -6.17
CA LYS A 849 -25.94 -10.04 -6.38
C LYS A 849 -25.62 -8.54 -6.41
N TYR A 850 -24.89 -8.03 -5.42
CA TYR A 850 -24.62 -6.59 -5.35
C TYR A 850 -23.48 -6.15 -6.29
N VAL A 851 -22.51 -7.02 -6.61
CA VAL A 851 -21.49 -6.73 -7.63
C VAL A 851 -22.14 -6.60 -9.01
N SER A 852 -23.01 -7.53 -9.41
CA SER A 852 -23.72 -7.47 -10.68
C SER A 852 -24.64 -6.23 -10.77
N ALA A 853 -25.36 -5.89 -9.70
CA ALA A 853 -26.21 -4.69 -9.67
C ALA A 853 -25.40 -3.38 -9.89
N ILE A 854 -24.21 -3.28 -9.28
CA ILE A 854 -23.33 -2.12 -9.47
C ILE A 854 -22.70 -2.15 -10.87
N TRP A 855 -22.22 -3.30 -11.33
CA TRP A 855 -21.61 -3.45 -12.65
C TRP A 855 -22.59 -3.04 -13.75
N GLN A 856 -23.82 -3.56 -13.72
CA GLN A 856 -24.90 -3.19 -14.63
C GLN A 856 -25.16 -1.68 -14.65
N ARG A 857 -25.12 -1.01 -13.49
CA ARG A 857 -25.30 0.45 -13.41
C ARG A 857 -24.16 1.23 -14.03
N LEU A 858 -22.92 0.75 -13.86
CA LEU A 858 -21.71 1.38 -14.39
C LEU A 858 -21.51 1.13 -15.90
N THR A 859 -21.98 -0.01 -16.40
CA THR A 859 -21.89 -0.37 -17.84
C THR A 859 -23.14 -0.02 -18.65
N ALA A 860 -24.18 0.55 -18.03
CA ALA A 860 -25.35 1.09 -18.72
C ALA A 860 -25.03 2.45 -19.35
N ILE A 861 -24.40 2.41 -20.53
CA ILE A 861 -24.16 3.54 -21.44
C ILE A 861 -25.08 3.41 -22.65
#